data_AF-A0A924JSZ1-F1
#
_entry.id   AF-A0A924JSZ1-F1
#
_cell.length_a   1.000
_cell.length_b   1.000
_cell.length_c   1.000
_cell.angle_alpha   90.00
_cell.angle_beta   90.00
_cell.angle_gamma   90.00
#
_symmetry.space_group_name_H-M   'P 1'
#
loop_
_entity.id
_entity.type
_entity.pdbx_description
1 polymer ?
#
loop_
_entity_poly.entity_id
_entity_poly.type
_entity_poly.pdbx_seq_one_letter_code
_entity_poly.pdbx_strand_id
1 'polypeptide(L)'
;MPGPFTHIYTARRVSEFLGDPDRVTNDFIRPEDDPLGDTQALLDELLKDMDPRVCGEKMQAWPKFTALGANGPDLFFFLQDYNVTAIPSDEIMLAMSLLYYLDDQGRLDDPYEGLLAILGEVSDTLAAILSFIVKLDKIWKKFLEIWDATIGPIMDAAGQLIDDATGGLLSALGQAFTQLKNDLLGLVAEEALSSADIFAWFSLKMRKGFDEQAFLWSDMAHYRRTSIVPARMIARARTMMASDVELEREHGDQLLAFALGWVCHIGTDVVAHSFVNEQSGGPFRTHWQRHHLIENHMDAWNYEQTMPGGSLEPDDFCGWKDTYPGLNQSALYFALQIPQGIDGLPQADKQGALRQPLPDGDDRASKKERTDLLDTDGALPLWLAETIVGVFVDVYAHPDEGGSEELHKRLGEGEQPHPRNLLGQPFQDALHTGDGLLGKWLAALGVDNVGIAFDDLRKIVAPDPPMTIPEGFPSPWEVQTAYRFMLSWFKRSFVSQFDMDKPQRPKVFTPPESDVTNIVSDFSGPPDFSGVNPDDDPLSQLCEALAAIIDSIVKTIEDIGQFIYDLVKTALSAATWPAREALYDGITLPAWGLSESLRRVLVHMAYLMPQSEMLWPNGEMRKPSEIDLEVITLGHTVDSAFKQALAAAWDPLGNLDDDPALLNEGVREPLGAQFPWLPVRETKSRKVVEYTRPWGFPDRTNDSDIQKAGNYLEGPLTVGGPYPSNTMPNRLLRTDAPSSNAGRSAFERAGCPFDTDIFARAFVLHRGTEYGQDRFRGTNPLGDPIVFSTYLIGQIANNPRLTSSFNLDADRGYGYLCWDWDRSDAAPTEVDGRQHAYRSPRQLPEGADAWIPPAPVAFGTNAIYANSQPLQLHYPGRTCRETGDQG
;
A
#
# COMPACT_ATOMS: atom_id res chain seq x y z
N MET A 1 2.32 -2.21 2.43
CA MET A 1 2.48 -1.02 1.57
C MET A 1 1.27 -0.94 0.67
N PRO A 2 0.46 0.11 0.81
CA PRO A 2 -0.68 0.37 -0.05
C PRO A 2 -0.28 0.74 -1.48
N GLY A 3 -1.25 0.75 -2.39
CA GLY A 3 -1.03 1.19 -3.77
C GLY A 3 -0.58 2.66 -3.85
N PRO A 4 0.44 3.00 -4.66
CA PRO A 4 0.95 4.37 -4.77
C PRO A 4 0.36 5.16 -5.96
N PHE A 5 -0.57 4.59 -6.75
CA PHE A 5 -1.06 5.18 -7.98
C PHE A 5 -1.72 6.54 -7.74
N THR A 6 -2.61 6.65 -6.76
CA THR A 6 -3.32 7.91 -6.45
C THR A 6 -2.36 9.03 -6.10
N HIS A 7 -1.28 8.75 -5.36
CA HIS A 7 -0.26 9.75 -5.02
C HIS A 7 0.55 10.18 -6.26
N ILE A 8 1.03 9.22 -7.04
CA ILE A 8 1.81 9.49 -8.26
C ILE A 8 0.95 10.28 -9.26
N TYR A 9 -0.28 9.85 -9.48
CA TYR A 9 -1.23 10.53 -10.37
C TYR A 9 -1.56 11.94 -9.88
N THR A 10 -1.76 12.15 -8.57
CA THR A 10 -1.96 13.48 -7.99
C THR A 10 -0.75 14.39 -8.28
N ALA A 11 0.47 13.92 -8.05
CA ALA A 11 1.67 14.70 -8.32
C ALA A 11 1.84 15.05 -9.82
N ARG A 12 1.44 14.14 -10.73
CA ARG A 12 1.38 14.41 -12.17
C ARG A 12 0.41 15.54 -12.49
N ARG A 13 -0.81 15.46 -11.96
CA ARG A 13 -1.84 16.50 -12.14
C ARG A 13 -1.46 17.84 -11.51
N VAL A 14 -0.82 17.84 -10.35
CA VAL A 14 -0.26 19.05 -9.71
C VAL A 14 0.79 19.70 -10.61
N SER A 15 1.70 18.91 -11.19
CA SER A 15 2.73 19.46 -12.09
C SER A 15 2.16 20.17 -13.32
N GLU A 16 1.05 19.67 -13.86
CA GLU A 16 0.33 20.28 -14.99
C GLU A 16 -0.47 21.50 -14.52
N PHE A 17 -1.12 21.41 -13.37
CA PHE A 17 -1.91 22.49 -12.77
C PHE A 17 -1.05 23.72 -12.48
N LEU A 18 0.12 23.51 -11.88
CA LEU A 18 1.13 24.54 -11.61
C LEU A 18 1.68 25.20 -12.88
N GLY A 19 1.76 24.44 -13.98
CA GLY A 19 2.24 24.94 -15.27
C GLY A 19 1.22 25.81 -16.03
N ASP A 20 -0.04 25.83 -15.60
CA ASP A 20 -1.12 26.55 -16.26
C ASP A 20 -1.46 27.88 -15.54
N PRO A 21 -1.05 29.04 -16.09
CA PRO A 21 -1.27 30.33 -15.45
C PRO A 21 -2.74 30.77 -15.43
N ASP A 22 -3.61 30.14 -16.22
CA ASP A 22 -5.05 30.41 -16.19
C ASP A 22 -5.73 29.66 -15.02
N ARG A 23 -5.06 28.63 -14.45
CA ARG A 23 -5.58 27.79 -13.36
C ARG A 23 -4.94 28.08 -12.01
N VAL A 24 -3.69 28.56 -11.99
CA VAL A 24 -2.95 28.85 -10.74
C VAL A 24 -2.36 30.24 -10.78
N THR A 25 -2.66 31.03 -9.75
CA THR A 25 -2.07 32.35 -9.51
C THR A 25 -0.67 32.23 -8.91
N ASN A 26 0.10 33.32 -8.89
CA ASN A 26 1.43 33.36 -8.24
C ASN A 26 1.38 33.04 -6.72
N ASP A 27 0.19 33.08 -6.12
CA ASP A 27 -0.04 32.73 -4.71
C ASP A 27 -0.30 31.22 -4.51
N PHE A 28 -0.10 30.38 -5.55
CA PHE A 28 -0.31 28.92 -5.51
C PHE A 28 -1.77 28.52 -5.19
N ILE A 29 -2.72 29.37 -5.55
CA ILE A 29 -4.15 29.14 -5.39
C ILE A 29 -4.87 29.40 -6.72
N ARG A 30 -6.10 28.91 -6.85
CA ARG A 30 -6.90 29.19 -8.05
C ARG A 30 -7.38 30.64 -8.08
N PRO A 31 -7.61 31.22 -9.26
CA PRO A 31 -8.18 32.57 -9.38
C PRO A 31 -9.51 32.77 -8.65
N GLU A 32 -10.31 31.71 -8.49
CA GLU A 32 -11.60 31.72 -7.81
C GLU A 32 -11.54 31.46 -6.29
N ASP A 33 -10.40 31.02 -5.76
CA ASP A 33 -10.22 30.85 -4.32
C ASP A 33 -10.16 32.22 -3.62
N ASP A 34 -10.50 32.27 -2.32
CA ASP A 34 -10.34 33.49 -1.54
C ASP A 34 -8.85 33.86 -1.38
N PRO A 35 -8.47 35.14 -1.24
CA PRO A 35 -7.06 35.50 -1.16
C PRO A 35 -6.39 34.92 0.09
N LEU A 36 -5.08 34.71 0.01
CA LEU A 36 -4.28 34.31 1.16
C LEU A 36 -4.34 35.36 2.28
N GLY A 37 -4.44 34.90 3.53
CA GLY A 37 -4.37 35.78 4.70
C GLY A 37 -2.95 36.20 5.05
N ASP A 38 -2.82 37.16 5.98
CA ASP A 38 -1.53 37.71 6.40
C ASP A 38 -0.53 36.64 6.84
N THR A 39 -0.98 35.56 7.49
CA THR A 39 -0.12 34.46 7.96
C THR A 39 0.29 33.48 6.86
N GLN A 40 -0.45 33.46 5.75
CA GLN A 40 -0.20 32.62 4.57
C GLN A 40 0.59 33.37 3.49
N ALA A 41 0.80 34.68 3.65
CA ALA A 41 1.51 35.49 2.67
C ALA A 41 2.92 34.92 2.39
N LEU A 42 3.20 34.73 1.11
CA LEU A 42 4.44 34.20 0.56
C LEU A 42 5.49 35.32 0.47
N LEU A 43 6.77 34.99 0.57
CA LEU A 43 7.83 35.97 0.43
C LEU A 43 8.27 36.11 -1.03
N ASP A 44 8.21 37.34 -1.55
CA ASP A 44 8.62 37.69 -2.93
C ASP A 44 10.04 37.20 -3.28
N GLU A 45 10.97 37.26 -2.31
CA GLU A 45 12.35 36.82 -2.51
C GLU A 45 12.47 35.32 -2.74
N LEU A 46 11.63 34.52 -2.07
CA LEU A 46 11.61 33.07 -2.21
C LEU A 46 10.84 32.65 -3.47
N LEU A 47 9.74 33.36 -3.75
CA LEU A 47 8.88 33.16 -4.92
C LEU A 47 9.63 33.32 -6.23
N LYS A 48 10.58 34.27 -6.31
CA LYS A 48 11.34 34.54 -7.55
C LYS A 48 12.00 33.28 -8.14
N ASP A 49 12.48 32.38 -7.28
CA ASP A 49 13.19 31.18 -7.71
C ASP A 49 12.28 29.94 -7.77
N MET A 50 11.07 30.02 -7.22
CA MET A 50 10.11 28.91 -7.09
C MET A 50 8.67 29.43 -7.20
N ASP A 51 8.37 30.08 -8.33
CA ASP A 51 6.98 30.40 -8.70
C ASP A 51 6.25 29.13 -9.16
N PRO A 52 4.90 29.14 -9.27
CA PRO A 52 4.14 27.95 -9.64
C PRO A 52 4.64 27.29 -10.93
N ARG A 53 4.90 28.09 -11.96
CA ARG A 53 5.35 27.58 -13.26
C ARG A 53 6.71 26.92 -13.14
N VAL A 54 7.67 27.53 -12.42
CA VAL A 54 8.99 26.94 -12.20
C VAL A 54 8.88 25.61 -11.45
N CYS A 55 8.04 25.53 -10.41
CA CYS A 55 7.78 24.27 -9.70
C CYS A 55 7.21 23.20 -10.65
N GLY A 56 6.20 23.56 -11.45
CA GLY A 56 5.60 22.66 -12.45
C GLY A 56 6.61 22.17 -13.50
N GLU A 57 7.43 23.07 -14.04
CA GLU A 57 8.48 22.75 -15.02
C GLU A 57 9.51 21.77 -14.44
N LYS A 58 9.94 21.95 -13.18
CA LYS A 58 10.91 21.05 -12.53
C LYS A 58 10.31 19.67 -12.27
N MET A 59 9.06 19.60 -11.83
CA MET A 59 8.34 18.33 -11.66
C MET A 59 8.19 17.57 -13.00
N GLN A 60 7.88 18.29 -14.08
CA GLN A 60 7.75 17.70 -15.42
C GLN A 60 9.09 17.31 -16.06
N ALA A 61 10.18 18.03 -15.75
CA ALA A 61 11.53 17.70 -16.22
C ALA A 61 12.08 16.43 -15.56
N TRP A 62 11.73 16.21 -14.28
CA TRP A 62 12.16 15.06 -13.48
C TRP A 62 10.96 14.27 -12.93
N PRO A 63 10.13 13.67 -13.80
CA PRO A 63 8.86 13.07 -13.40
C PRO A 63 9.04 11.84 -12.50
N LYS A 64 10.15 11.10 -12.64
CA LYS A 64 10.46 9.95 -11.77
C LYS A 64 10.87 10.33 -10.37
N PHE A 65 11.65 11.41 -10.23
CA PHE A 65 11.96 11.98 -8.91
C PHE A 65 10.70 12.52 -8.25
N THR A 66 9.83 13.19 -9.02
CA THR A 66 8.52 13.64 -8.55
C THR A 66 7.64 12.47 -8.10
N ALA A 67 7.53 11.41 -8.89
CA ALA A 67 6.75 10.22 -8.54
C ALA A 67 7.31 9.51 -7.31
N LEU A 68 8.63 9.39 -7.20
CA LEU A 68 9.28 8.80 -6.02
C LEU A 68 9.05 9.65 -4.78
N GLY A 69 9.15 10.98 -4.93
CA GLY A 69 8.78 11.93 -3.90
C GLY A 69 7.31 11.80 -3.49
N ALA A 70 6.40 11.56 -4.43
CA ALA A 70 4.97 11.36 -4.15
C ALA A 70 4.67 10.05 -3.41
N ASN A 71 5.56 9.05 -3.50
CA ASN A 71 5.53 7.91 -2.59
C ASN A 71 5.98 8.32 -1.18
N GLY A 72 6.88 9.30 -1.07
CA GLY A 72 7.12 10.05 0.15
C GLY A 72 7.64 9.19 1.33
N PRO A 73 7.14 9.42 2.55
CA PRO A 73 7.37 8.59 3.74
C PRO A 73 7.20 7.08 3.54
N ASP A 74 6.33 6.63 2.62
CA ASP A 74 6.12 5.20 2.38
C ASP A 74 7.36 4.50 1.83
N LEU A 75 8.29 5.23 1.21
CA LEU A 75 9.59 4.68 0.81
C LEU A 75 10.31 3.93 1.94
N PHE A 76 10.09 4.35 3.19
CA PHE A 76 10.70 3.78 4.39
C PHE A 76 9.86 2.66 5.02
N PHE A 77 8.75 2.25 4.38
CA PHE A 77 7.89 1.17 4.86
C PHE A 77 8.64 -0.15 5.03
N PHE A 78 9.73 -0.40 4.31
CA PHE A 78 10.52 -1.61 4.49
C PHE A 78 11.77 -1.42 5.34
N LEU A 79 12.08 -0.18 5.71
CA LEU A 79 13.13 0.18 6.67
C LEU A 79 12.57 0.01 8.10
N GLN A 80 12.09 -1.20 8.40
CA GLN A 80 11.37 -1.51 9.64
C GLN A 80 12.19 -2.33 10.62
N ASP A 81 11.90 -2.08 11.89
CA ASP A 81 12.15 -3.02 12.97
C ASP A 81 10.97 -3.96 13.13
N TYR A 82 11.18 -5.20 12.69
CA TYR A 82 10.22 -6.29 12.76
C TYR A 82 10.12 -6.86 14.19
N ASN A 83 9.89 -6.01 15.20
CA ASN A 83 9.45 -6.30 16.58
C ASN A 83 10.23 -7.36 17.40
N VAL A 84 11.28 -7.96 16.85
CA VAL A 84 12.14 -8.96 17.46
C VAL A 84 13.40 -8.27 17.94
N THR A 85 13.57 -8.19 19.26
CA THR A 85 14.73 -7.58 19.93
C THR A 85 16.09 -8.21 19.57
N ALA A 86 16.10 -9.33 18.84
CA ALA A 86 17.29 -10.13 18.59
C ALA A 86 18.08 -9.73 17.32
N ILE A 87 17.46 -9.07 16.33
CA ILE A 87 18.11 -8.72 15.06
C ILE A 87 17.86 -7.25 14.72
N PRO A 88 18.89 -6.39 14.71
CA PRO A 88 18.76 -5.01 14.24
C PRO A 88 18.37 -4.97 12.76
N SER A 89 17.53 -4.01 12.39
CA SER A 89 17.14 -3.79 10.98
C SER A 89 18.34 -3.53 10.08
N ASP A 90 19.45 -2.99 10.62
CA ASP A 90 20.68 -2.74 9.87
C ASP A 90 21.30 -4.03 9.30
N GLU A 91 21.24 -5.15 10.04
CA GLU A 91 21.78 -6.44 9.55
C GLU A 91 20.97 -6.98 8.36
N ILE A 92 19.65 -6.82 8.39
CA ILE A 92 18.74 -7.23 7.32
C ILE A 92 18.97 -6.35 6.08
N MET A 93 19.10 -5.03 6.26
CA MET A 93 19.43 -4.12 5.16
C MET A 93 20.77 -4.49 4.53
N LEU A 94 21.79 -4.84 5.33
CA LEU A 94 23.08 -5.28 4.80
C LEU A 94 22.94 -6.55 3.96
N ALA A 95 22.19 -7.54 4.46
CA ALA A 95 21.94 -8.79 3.77
C ALA A 95 21.23 -8.56 2.42
N MET A 96 20.21 -7.69 2.40
CA MET A 96 19.48 -7.34 1.19
C MET A 96 20.35 -6.52 0.22
N SER A 97 21.18 -5.60 0.70
CA SER A 97 22.14 -4.87 -0.13
C SER A 97 23.11 -5.84 -0.82
N LEU A 98 23.61 -6.83 -0.09
CA LEU A 98 24.46 -7.89 -0.62
C LEU A 98 23.71 -8.76 -1.66
N LEU A 99 22.46 -9.13 -1.37
CA LEU A 99 21.60 -9.86 -2.30
C LEU A 99 21.47 -9.12 -3.63
N TYR A 100 21.13 -7.83 -3.60
CA TYR A 100 20.99 -7.03 -4.82
C TYR A 100 22.29 -6.85 -5.58
N TYR A 101 23.40 -6.68 -4.87
CA TYR A 101 24.70 -6.64 -5.52
C TYR A 101 25.01 -7.96 -6.24
N LEU A 102 24.74 -9.11 -5.61
CA LEU A 102 25.00 -10.42 -6.23
C LEU A 102 24.07 -10.69 -7.41
N ASP A 103 22.81 -10.29 -7.30
CA ASP A 103 21.83 -10.35 -8.39
C ASP A 103 22.26 -9.52 -9.60
N ASP A 104 22.68 -8.26 -9.39
CA ASP A 104 23.24 -7.38 -10.42
C ASP A 104 24.48 -7.98 -11.11
N GLN A 105 25.22 -8.87 -10.42
CA GLN A 105 26.38 -9.59 -10.98
C GLN A 105 26.01 -10.91 -11.66
N GLY A 106 24.73 -11.30 -11.71
CA GLY A 106 24.26 -12.57 -12.24
C GLY A 106 24.78 -13.77 -11.47
N ARG A 107 24.98 -13.62 -10.15
CA ARG A 107 25.54 -14.64 -9.26
C ARG A 107 24.50 -15.43 -8.49
N LEU A 108 23.24 -15.02 -8.56
CA LEU A 108 22.11 -15.72 -7.97
C LEU A 108 21.30 -16.35 -9.10
N ASP A 109 20.99 -17.64 -8.96
CA ASP A 109 20.09 -18.33 -9.89
C ASP A 109 18.63 -17.91 -9.65
N ASP A 110 18.26 -17.64 -8.39
CA ASP A 110 16.95 -17.14 -7.99
C ASP A 110 17.08 -16.19 -6.78
N PRO A 111 16.95 -14.86 -6.98
CA PRO A 111 17.06 -13.88 -5.90
C PRO A 111 15.91 -14.00 -4.88
N TYR A 112 14.77 -14.61 -5.22
CA TYR A 112 13.68 -14.81 -4.25
C TYR A 112 14.04 -15.83 -3.17
N GLU A 113 14.77 -16.90 -3.52
CA GLU A 113 15.24 -17.87 -2.52
C GLU A 113 16.21 -17.21 -1.53
N GLY A 114 17.09 -16.33 -2.03
CA GLY A 114 17.97 -15.52 -1.19
C GLY A 114 17.20 -14.60 -0.25
N LEU A 115 16.14 -13.95 -0.75
CA LEU A 115 15.29 -13.08 0.08
C LEU A 115 14.57 -13.88 1.17
N LEU A 116 14.02 -15.06 0.84
CA LEU A 116 13.37 -15.93 1.81
C LEU A 116 14.34 -16.41 2.89
N ALA A 117 15.59 -16.73 2.51
CA ALA A 117 16.64 -17.08 3.47
C ALA A 117 16.97 -15.93 4.42
N ILE A 118 17.04 -14.69 3.91
CA ILE A 118 17.27 -13.50 4.74
C ILE A 118 16.11 -13.28 5.71
N LEU A 119 14.87 -13.34 5.22
CA LEU A 119 13.69 -13.10 6.03
C LEU A 119 13.46 -14.21 7.07
N GLY A 120 13.86 -15.45 6.77
CA GLY A 120 13.76 -16.58 7.71
C GLY A 120 14.58 -16.36 8.98
N GLU A 121 15.70 -15.64 8.90
CA GLU A 121 16.47 -15.27 10.10
C GLU A 121 15.72 -14.28 11.00
N VAL A 122 14.87 -13.42 10.42
CA VAL A 122 14.13 -12.36 11.11
C VAL A 122 12.84 -12.89 11.71
N SER A 123 12.11 -13.65 10.91
CA SER A 123 10.78 -14.15 11.22
C SER A 123 10.45 -15.32 10.32
N ASP A 124 10.46 -16.52 10.91
CA ASP A 124 9.98 -17.73 10.25
C ASP A 124 8.57 -17.54 9.67
N THR A 125 7.72 -16.76 10.35
CA THR A 125 6.36 -16.46 9.90
C THR A 125 6.33 -15.55 8.68
N LEU A 126 7.08 -14.44 8.67
CA LEU A 126 7.14 -13.55 7.50
C LEU A 126 7.72 -14.29 6.29
N ALA A 127 8.78 -15.06 6.52
CA ALA A 127 9.39 -15.89 5.50
C ALA A 127 8.41 -16.95 4.98
N ALA A 128 7.65 -17.61 5.85
CA ALA A 128 6.63 -18.59 5.46
C ALA A 128 5.53 -18.00 4.58
N ILE A 129 5.02 -16.80 4.91
CA ILE A 129 3.95 -16.17 4.12
C ILE A 129 4.45 -15.69 2.75
N LEU A 130 5.64 -15.09 2.71
CA LEU A 130 6.25 -14.72 1.43
C LEU A 130 6.63 -15.95 0.63
N SER A 131 7.14 -17.00 1.29
CA SER A 131 7.39 -18.32 0.71
C SER A 131 6.11 -18.88 0.10
N PHE A 132 4.98 -18.82 0.82
CA PHE A 132 3.68 -19.25 0.31
C PHE A 132 3.32 -18.50 -0.98
N ILE A 133 3.37 -17.18 -0.97
CA ILE A 133 3.01 -16.33 -2.13
C ILE A 133 3.95 -16.58 -3.31
N VAL A 134 5.26 -16.70 -3.07
CA VAL A 134 6.28 -16.96 -4.11
C VAL A 134 6.15 -18.37 -4.67
N LYS A 135 6.02 -19.39 -3.82
CA LYS A 135 5.82 -20.79 -4.22
C LYS A 135 4.51 -20.96 -4.97
N LEU A 136 3.41 -20.33 -4.54
CA LEU A 136 2.14 -20.34 -5.25
C LEU A 136 2.29 -19.81 -6.68
N ASP A 137 2.97 -18.68 -6.85
CA ASP A 137 3.27 -18.09 -8.16
C ASP A 137 4.16 -19.01 -9.02
N LYS A 138 5.19 -19.63 -8.44
CA LYS A 138 6.05 -20.61 -9.14
C LYS A 138 5.28 -21.85 -9.59
N ILE A 139 4.45 -22.42 -8.71
CA ILE A 139 3.58 -23.56 -9.00
C ILE A 139 2.63 -23.20 -10.13
N TRP A 140 2.03 -22.00 -10.07
CA TRP A 140 1.11 -21.52 -11.10
C TRP A 140 1.78 -21.31 -12.45
N LYS A 141 2.95 -20.64 -12.49
CA LYS A 141 3.72 -20.45 -13.72
C LYS A 141 4.09 -21.77 -14.37
N LYS A 142 4.55 -22.75 -13.58
CA LYS A 142 4.84 -24.11 -14.06
C LYS A 142 3.60 -24.80 -14.64
N PHE A 143 2.44 -24.62 -14.01
CA PHE A 143 1.17 -25.12 -14.57
C PHE A 143 0.83 -24.43 -15.89
N LEU A 144 0.89 -23.09 -15.95
CA LEU A 144 0.60 -22.30 -17.14
C LEU A 144 1.53 -22.65 -18.31
N GLU A 145 2.81 -22.94 -18.06
CA GLU A 145 3.74 -23.40 -19.10
C GLU A 145 3.27 -24.69 -19.79
N ILE A 146 2.78 -25.67 -19.01
CA ILE A 146 2.24 -26.92 -19.56
C ILE A 146 0.87 -26.68 -20.18
N TRP A 147 0.03 -25.85 -19.55
CA TRP A 147 -1.27 -25.43 -20.06
C TRP A 147 -1.14 -24.83 -21.47
N ASP A 148 -0.28 -23.84 -21.63
CA ASP A 148 -0.04 -23.15 -22.91
C ASP A 148 0.51 -24.11 -23.97
N ALA A 149 1.42 -25.01 -23.57
CA ALA A 149 2.00 -26.00 -24.47
C ALA A 149 0.99 -27.07 -24.93
N THR A 150 -0.11 -27.27 -24.19
CA THR A 150 -1.09 -28.34 -24.45
C THR A 150 -2.40 -27.81 -25.03
N ILE A 151 -3.02 -26.81 -24.40
CA ILE A 151 -4.33 -26.27 -24.77
C ILE A 151 -4.24 -25.34 -25.98
N GLY A 152 -3.22 -24.48 -26.05
CA GLY A 152 -3.04 -23.52 -27.16
C GLY A 152 -3.12 -24.21 -28.55
N PRO A 153 -2.31 -25.26 -28.81
CA PRO A 153 -2.37 -26.00 -30.07
C PRO A 153 -3.74 -26.65 -30.36
N ILE A 154 -4.44 -27.13 -29.34
CA ILE A 154 -5.74 -27.83 -29.48
C ILE A 154 -6.87 -26.84 -29.84
N MET A 155 -6.83 -25.64 -29.25
CA MET A 155 -7.78 -24.55 -29.47
C MET A 155 -7.59 -23.90 -30.85
N ASP A 156 -6.34 -23.71 -31.30
CA ASP A 156 -6.00 -22.93 -32.50
C ASP A 156 -6.06 -23.72 -33.82
N ALA A 157 -5.88 -25.05 -33.79
CA ALA A 157 -5.74 -25.81 -35.02
C ALA A 157 -7.08 -26.09 -35.71
N ALA A 158 -7.45 -25.34 -36.74
CA ALA A 158 -8.49 -25.75 -37.68
C ALA A 158 -7.99 -26.89 -38.59
N GLY A 159 -8.15 -28.15 -38.18
CA GLY A 159 -8.28 -29.28 -39.10
C GLY A 159 -7.11 -30.25 -39.29
N GLN A 160 -5.96 -30.12 -38.63
CA GLN A 160 -4.82 -31.05 -38.83
C GLN A 160 -4.41 -31.91 -37.62
N LEU A 161 -5.04 -31.73 -36.46
CA LEU A 161 -4.56 -32.28 -35.18
C LEU A 161 -5.24 -33.60 -34.77
N ILE A 162 -5.66 -34.43 -35.73
CA ILE A 162 -6.28 -35.74 -35.41
C ILE A 162 -5.22 -36.76 -34.93
N ASP A 163 -3.96 -36.63 -35.37
CA ASP A 163 -2.87 -37.53 -34.94
C ASP A 163 -2.13 -37.02 -33.67
N ASP A 164 -2.11 -35.71 -33.41
CA ASP A 164 -1.43 -35.11 -32.25
C ASP A 164 -2.34 -34.96 -31.02
N ALA A 165 -3.67 -34.96 -31.18
CA ALA A 165 -4.64 -35.09 -30.09
C ALA A 165 -4.74 -36.54 -29.57
N THR A 166 -3.70 -37.34 -29.81
CA THR A 166 -3.52 -38.65 -29.17
C THR A 166 -3.36 -38.45 -27.66
N GLY A 167 -3.65 -39.50 -26.90
CA GLY A 167 -3.63 -39.49 -25.43
C GLY A 167 -2.34 -38.98 -24.76
N GLY A 168 -1.26 -38.68 -25.51
CA GLY A 168 -0.05 -38.04 -25.01
C GLY A 168 -0.24 -36.59 -24.54
N LEU A 169 -0.87 -35.70 -25.33
CA LEU A 169 -1.10 -34.30 -24.91
C LEU A 169 -2.11 -34.22 -23.74
N LEU A 170 -3.19 -34.99 -23.83
CA LEU A 170 -4.19 -35.09 -22.76
C LEU A 170 -3.62 -35.75 -21.51
N SER A 171 -2.73 -36.74 -21.63
CA SER A 171 -2.01 -37.30 -20.48
C SER A 171 -1.03 -36.30 -19.88
N ALA A 172 -0.35 -35.47 -20.68
CA ALA A 172 0.54 -34.43 -20.18
C ALA A 172 -0.25 -33.37 -19.40
N LEU A 173 -1.42 -32.97 -19.90
CA LEU A 173 -2.35 -32.08 -19.19
C LEU A 173 -2.88 -32.70 -17.89
N GLY A 174 -3.31 -33.97 -17.91
CA GLY A 174 -3.73 -34.68 -16.70
C GLY A 174 -2.61 -34.84 -15.67
N GLN A 175 -1.37 -35.02 -16.12
CA GLN A 175 -0.18 -35.01 -15.26
C GLN A 175 0.10 -33.62 -14.69
N ALA A 176 -0.03 -32.55 -15.48
CA ALA A 176 0.13 -31.18 -15.00
C ALA A 176 -0.87 -30.84 -13.90
N PHE A 177 -2.13 -31.25 -14.07
CA PHE A 177 -3.18 -31.14 -13.07
C PHE A 177 -2.87 -31.97 -11.81
N THR A 178 -2.43 -33.22 -11.96
CA THR A 178 -2.01 -34.06 -10.83
C THR A 178 -0.81 -33.43 -10.09
N GLN A 179 0.12 -32.85 -10.81
CA GLN A 179 1.29 -32.18 -10.24
C GLN A 179 0.89 -30.88 -9.54
N LEU A 180 0.04 -30.05 -10.15
CA LEU A 180 -0.52 -28.84 -9.54
C LEU A 180 -1.22 -29.19 -8.22
N LYS A 181 -2.06 -30.23 -8.23
CA LYS A 181 -2.69 -30.78 -7.02
C LYS A 181 -1.65 -31.12 -5.94
N ASN A 182 -0.66 -31.94 -6.28
CA ASN A 182 0.33 -32.40 -5.29
C ASN A 182 1.19 -31.24 -4.77
N ASP A 183 1.56 -30.31 -5.63
CA ASP A 183 2.37 -29.15 -5.29
C ASP A 183 1.58 -28.18 -4.38
N LEU A 184 0.29 -27.95 -4.65
CA LEU A 184 -0.59 -27.16 -3.78
C LEU A 184 -0.83 -27.83 -2.41
N LEU A 185 -1.05 -29.15 -2.38
CA LEU A 185 -1.17 -29.90 -1.12
C LEU A 185 0.13 -29.86 -0.31
N GLY A 186 1.27 -29.98 -0.99
CA GLY A 186 2.59 -29.83 -0.38
C GLY A 186 2.78 -28.44 0.22
N LEU A 187 2.42 -27.40 -0.54
CA LEU A 187 2.50 -26.01 -0.08
C LEU A 187 1.71 -25.76 1.21
N VAL A 188 0.47 -26.24 1.26
CA VAL A 188 -0.38 -26.12 2.46
C VAL A 188 0.22 -26.88 3.63
N ALA A 189 0.65 -28.12 3.43
CA ALA A 189 1.21 -28.94 4.49
C ALA A 189 2.52 -28.35 5.06
N GLU A 190 3.31 -27.69 4.23
CA GLU A 190 4.54 -27.00 4.62
C GLU A 190 4.25 -25.71 5.41
N GLU A 191 3.33 -24.87 4.92
CA GLU A 191 3.15 -23.50 5.44
C GLU A 191 2.07 -23.40 6.53
N ALA A 192 1.13 -24.36 6.65
CA ALA A 192 0.10 -24.37 7.70
C ALA A 192 0.65 -24.62 9.12
N LEU A 193 1.94 -24.93 9.28
CA LEU A 193 2.58 -25.29 10.55
C LEU A 193 3.41 -24.16 11.20
N SER A 194 3.51 -22.96 10.61
CA SER A 194 4.40 -21.85 11.05
C SER A 194 3.67 -20.64 11.68
N SER A 195 2.48 -20.89 12.22
CA SER A 195 1.44 -19.91 12.55
C SER A 195 1.83 -18.76 13.52
N ALA A 196 2.10 -17.55 12.99
CA ALA A 196 1.96 -16.29 13.74
C ALA A 196 1.28 -15.16 12.93
N ASP A 197 0.64 -14.21 13.60
CA ASP A 197 -0.07 -13.07 13.00
C ASP A 197 0.91 -12.05 12.41
N ILE A 198 1.14 -12.08 11.09
CA ILE A 198 2.05 -11.17 10.37
C ILE A 198 1.60 -9.70 10.39
N PHE A 199 0.30 -9.45 10.38
CA PHE A 199 -0.20 -8.08 10.34
C PHE A 199 -0.07 -7.40 11.71
N ALA A 200 -0.10 -8.17 12.80
CA ALA A 200 0.31 -7.65 14.11
C ALA A 200 1.79 -7.26 14.16
N TRP A 201 2.68 -7.81 13.30
CA TRP A 201 4.08 -7.35 13.22
C TRP A 201 4.16 -5.94 12.62
N PHE A 202 3.28 -5.64 11.67
CA PHE A 202 3.12 -4.32 11.06
C PHE A 202 2.23 -3.38 11.90
N SER A 203 1.75 -3.81 13.07
CA SER A 203 0.98 -2.94 13.97
C SER A 203 1.84 -1.76 14.43
N LEU A 204 1.27 -0.56 14.33
CA LEU A 204 1.92 0.67 14.76
C LEU A 204 2.20 0.69 16.26
N LYS A 205 3.41 1.13 16.65
CA LYS A 205 3.80 1.23 18.07
C LYS A 205 3.02 2.31 18.81
N MET A 206 2.55 3.33 18.10
CA MET A 206 1.73 4.40 18.66
C MET A 206 0.41 3.90 19.28
N ARG A 207 -0.18 2.81 18.74
CA ARG A 207 -1.36 2.14 19.32
C ARG A 207 -1.12 1.71 20.77
N LYS A 208 0.10 1.35 21.12
CA LYS A 208 0.47 0.89 22.48
C LYS A 208 0.79 2.04 23.44
N GLY A 209 0.74 3.29 22.98
CA GLY A 209 1.16 4.46 23.76
C GLY A 209 2.68 4.57 23.92
N PHE A 210 3.44 3.80 23.12
CA PHE A 210 4.89 3.85 23.13
C PHE A 210 5.39 5.22 22.67
N ASP A 211 6.63 5.49 23.02
CA ASP A 211 7.34 6.69 22.60
C ASP A 211 7.84 6.54 21.16
N GLU A 212 8.16 7.67 20.55
CA GLU A 212 8.69 7.80 19.20
C GLU A 212 10.02 7.06 19.01
N GLN A 213 10.74 6.74 20.08
CA GLN A 213 11.92 5.86 20.03
C GLN A 213 11.61 4.47 19.46
N ALA A 214 10.36 4.01 19.58
CA ALA A 214 9.91 2.74 19.02
C ALA A 214 9.34 2.87 17.59
N PHE A 215 9.18 4.10 17.07
CA PHE A 215 8.53 4.31 15.77
C PHE A 215 9.41 3.83 14.62
N LEU A 216 8.76 3.42 13.54
CA LEU A 216 9.41 3.15 12.27
C LEU A 216 9.67 4.46 11.53
N TRP A 217 10.58 4.49 10.56
CA TRP A 217 10.87 5.71 9.80
C TRP A 217 9.70 6.14 8.92
N SER A 218 8.92 5.18 8.38
CA SER A 218 7.63 5.48 7.74
C SER A 218 6.71 6.20 8.72
N ASP A 219 6.52 5.67 9.92
CA ASP A 219 5.63 6.25 10.93
C ASP A 219 6.12 7.64 11.34
N MET A 220 7.41 7.77 11.70
CA MET A 220 8.01 9.03 12.12
C MET A 220 7.72 10.14 11.10
N ALA A 221 7.88 9.85 9.81
CA ALA A 221 7.63 10.81 8.74
C ALA A 221 6.15 11.05 8.41
N HIS A 222 5.20 10.20 8.84
CA HIS A 222 3.75 10.43 8.79
C HIS A 222 3.20 11.17 10.02
N TYR A 223 3.84 11.00 11.17
CA TYR A 223 3.33 11.44 12.47
C TYR A 223 4.05 12.65 13.05
N ARG A 224 5.24 13.01 12.55
CA ARG A 224 6.03 14.14 13.06
C ARG A 224 6.64 14.95 11.93
N ARG A 225 6.68 16.26 12.15
CA ARG A 225 7.44 17.22 11.33
C ARG A 225 7.22 17.02 9.81
N THR A 226 6.01 16.60 9.42
CA THR A 226 5.66 16.13 8.07
C THR A 226 5.97 17.18 7.00
N SER A 227 5.66 18.44 7.26
CA SER A 227 5.97 19.55 6.33
C SER A 227 7.39 20.10 6.45
N ILE A 228 8.13 19.74 7.50
CA ILE A 228 9.48 20.24 7.76
C ILE A 228 10.52 19.48 6.92
N VAL A 229 10.35 18.16 6.75
CA VAL A 229 11.21 17.33 5.90
C VAL A 229 11.31 17.89 4.47
N PRO A 230 10.21 18.07 3.70
CA PRO A 230 10.29 18.64 2.37
C PRO A 230 10.76 20.11 2.38
N ALA A 231 10.43 20.90 3.40
CA ALA A 231 10.95 22.27 3.53
C ALA A 231 12.49 22.30 3.58
N ARG A 232 13.11 21.35 4.31
CA ARG A 232 14.56 21.21 4.40
C ARG A 232 15.17 20.69 3.10
N MET A 233 14.50 19.77 2.41
CA MET A 233 14.93 19.33 1.08
C MET A 233 14.90 20.48 0.07
N ILE A 234 13.84 21.30 0.06
CA ILE A 234 13.71 22.49 -0.79
C ILE A 234 14.83 23.51 -0.49
N ALA A 235 15.14 23.74 0.79
CA ALA A 235 16.23 24.64 1.18
C ALA A 235 17.61 24.14 0.67
N ARG A 236 17.86 22.83 0.74
CA ARG A 236 19.07 22.22 0.17
C ARG A 236 19.10 22.31 -1.35
N ALA A 237 17.96 22.05 -2.01
CA ALA A 237 17.82 22.19 -3.46
C ALA A 237 18.15 23.62 -3.93
N ARG A 238 17.67 24.66 -3.22
CA ARG A 238 18.05 26.06 -3.49
C ARG A 238 19.56 26.28 -3.47
N THR A 239 20.24 25.70 -2.47
CA THR A 239 21.70 25.80 -2.34
C THR A 239 22.41 25.12 -3.51
N MET A 240 21.99 23.91 -3.85
CA MET A 240 22.58 23.11 -4.94
C MET A 240 22.36 23.75 -6.31
N MET A 241 21.15 24.28 -6.58
CA MET A 241 20.84 25.00 -7.81
C MET A 241 21.63 26.31 -7.97
N ALA A 242 22.13 26.88 -6.87
CA ALA A 242 22.99 28.06 -6.88
C ALA A 242 24.49 27.72 -7.08
N SER A 243 24.87 26.44 -7.15
CA SER A 243 26.25 26.02 -7.34
C SER A 243 26.79 26.37 -8.72
N ASP A 244 28.10 26.65 -8.80
CA ASP A 244 28.82 26.80 -10.07
C ASP A 244 29.04 25.45 -10.79
N VAL A 245 28.88 24.32 -10.08
CA VAL A 245 29.03 22.97 -10.64
C VAL A 245 27.73 22.52 -11.32
N GLU A 246 27.80 22.20 -12.62
CA GLU A 246 26.62 21.82 -13.42
C GLU A 246 25.90 20.58 -12.88
N LEU A 247 26.65 19.54 -12.50
CA LEU A 247 26.08 18.32 -11.92
C LEU A 247 25.35 18.61 -10.61
N GLU A 248 25.90 19.47 -9.76
CA GLU A 248 25.25 19.85 -8.49
C GLU A 248 23.97 20.65 -8.72
N ARG A 249 23.94 21.53 -9.74
CA ARG A 249 22.70 22.22 -10.12
C ARG A 249 21.63 21.23 -10.60
N GLU A 250 22.03 20.23 -11.38
CA GLU A 250 21.11 19.17 -11.83
C GLU A 250 20.58 18.34 -10.66
N HIS A 251 21.44 17.97 -9.72
CA HIS A 251 21.02 17.32 -8.47
C HIS A 251 20.06 18.21 -7.67
N GLY A 252 20.29 19.53 -7.67
CA GLY A 252 19.37 20.51 -7.09
C GLY A 252 17.98 20.48 -7.75
N ASP A 253 17.93 20.40 -9.07
CA ASP A 253 16.66 20.27 -9.81
C ASP A 253 15.93 18.95 -9.51
N GLN A 254 16.68 17.85 -9.46
CA GLN A 254 16.17 16.51 -9.13
C GLN A 254 15.64 16.46 -7.69
N LEU A 255 16.39 17.04 -6.74
CA LEU A 255 15.99 17.14 -5.34
C LEU A 255 14.74 18.01 -5.16
N LEU A 256 14.64 19.11 -5.90
CA LEU A 256 13.44 19.94 -5.88
C LEU A 256 12.23 19.15 -6.37
N ALA A 257 12.34 18.45 -7.51
CA ALA A 257 11.26 17.63 -8.03
C ALA A 257 10.82 16.54 -7.04
N PHE A 258 11.79 15.86 -6.39
CA PHE A 258 11.54 14.90 -5.32
C PHE A 258 10.81 15.54 -4.13
N ALA A 259 11.28 16.70 -3.65
CA ALA A 259 10.67 17.38 -2.51
C ALA A 259 9.26 17.88 -2.82
N LEU A 260 8.99 18.36 -4.04
CA LEU A 260 7.66 18.78 -4.47
C LEU A 260 6.70 17.58 -4.58
N GLY A 261 7.19 16.43 -5.06
CA GLY A 261 6.47 15.16 -4.98
C GLY A 261 6.09 14.81 -3.55
N TRP A 262 7.04 14.95 -2.60
CA TRP A 262 6.79 14.71 -1.17
C TRP A 262 5.72 15.63 -0.60
N VAL A 263 5.68 16.91 -1.02
CA VAL A 263 4.58 17.80 -0.63
C VAL A 263 3.23 17.32 -1.20
N CYS A 264 3.21 16.74 -2.41
CA CYS A 264 1.99 16.15 -2.97
C CYS A 264 1.51 14.93 -2.18
N HIS A 265 2.43 14.11 -1.66
CA HIS A 265 2.09 13.04 -0.73
C HIS A 265 1.36 13.61 0.50
N ILE A 266 1.95 14.59 1.19
CA ILE A 266 1.34 15.26 2.34
C ILE A 266 -0.05 15.82 1.99
N GLY A 267 -0.18 16.51 0.86
CA GLY A 267 -1.45 17.09 0.44
C GLY A 267 -2.51 16.04 0.10
N THR A 268 -2.09 14.88 -0.40
CA THR A 268 -2.98 13.76 -0.70
C THR A 268 -3.50 13.15 0.58
N ASP A 269 -2.64 12.77 1.51
CA ASP A 269 -3.01 12.00 2.71
C ASP A 269 -3.89 12.82 3.65
N VAL A 270 -3.52 14.07 3.89
CA VAL A 270 -4.28 14.99 4.75
C VAL A 270 -5.74 15.09 4.30
N VAL A 271 -5.96 15.00 2.99
CA VAL A 271 -7.30 15.11 2.41
C VAL A 271 -7.97 13.74 2.25
N ALA A 272 -7.24 12.73 1.76
CA ALA A 272 -7.75 11.43 1.38
C ALA A 272 -7.88 10.46 2.57
N HIS A 273 -7.00 10.49 3.58
CA HIS A 273 -7.10 9.54 4.70
C HIS A 273 -8.34 9.80 5.56
N SER A 274 -8.92 11.01 5.54
CA SER A 274 -10.25 11.23 6.13
C SER A 274 -11.37 10.43 5.42
N PHE A 275 -11.25 10.22 4.11
CA PHE A 275 -12.12 9.31 3.34
C PHE A 275 -11.84 7.86 3.71
N VAL A 276 -10.56 7.44 3.70
CA VAL A 276 -10.16 6.07 4.01
C VAL A 276 -10.56 5.70 5.44
N ASN A 277 -10.25 6.52 6.43
CA ASN A 277 -10.65 6.33 7.83
C ASN A 277 -12.15 6.16 8.00
N GLU A 278 -12.92 6.95 7.27
CA GLU A 278 -14.37 6.89 7.34
C GLU A 278 -14.90 5.55 6.82
N GLN A 279 -14.29 5.01 5.77
CA GLN A 279 -14.64 3.73 5.17
C GLN A 279 -14.08 2.54 5.97
N SER A 280 -12.87 2.66 6.52
CA SER A 280 -12.22 1.68 7.39
C SER A 280 -12.92 1.53 8.73
N GLY A 281 -13.67 2.55 9.16
CA GLY A 281 -14.31 2.61 10.48
C GLY A 281 -13.43 3.23 11.57
N GLY A 282 -12.19 3.56 11.25
CA GLY A 282 -11.24 4.17 12.16
C GLY A 282 -9.86 4.41 11.53
N PRO A 283 -8.94 4.94 12.35
CA PRO A 283 -7.62 5.36 11.90
C PRO A 283 -6.66 4.20 11.59
N PHE A 284 -5.68 4.44 10.71
CA PHE A 284 -4.69 3.46 10.26
C PHE A 284 -4.06 2.68 11.42
N ARG A 285 -3.68 3.35 12.52
CA ARG A 285 -3.08 2.70 13.72
C ARG A 285 -3.88 1.55 14.32
N THR A 286 -5.18 1.50 14.08
CA THR A 286 -6.10 0.48 14.62
C THR A 286 -6.72 -0.41 13.54
N HIS A 287 -6.73 0.04 12.28
CA HIS A 287 -7.41 -0.60 11.14
C HIS A 287 -6.49 -0.73 9.92
N TRP A 288 -5.20 -0.97 10.12
CA TRP A 288 -4.19 -0.88 9.06
C TRP A 288 -4.45 -1.86 7.92
N GLN A 289 -4.95 -3.08 8.17
CA GLN A 289 -5.19 -4.04 7.09
C GLN A 289 -6.34 -3.60 6.18
N ARG A 290 -7.44 -3.10 6.76
CA ARG A 290 -8.59 -2.58 6.02
C ARG A 290 -8.26 -1.30 5.27
N HIS A 291 -7.39 -0.45 5.82
CA HIS A 291 -6.79 0.66 5.09
C HIS A 291 -6.10 0.18 3.81
N HIS A 292 -5.19 -0.79 3.91
CA HIS A 292 -4.52 -1.36 2.74
C HIS A 292 -5.51 -1.94 1.73
N LEU A 293 -6.55 -2.64 2.20
CA LEU A 293 -7.61 -3.16 1.32
C LEU A 293 -8.30 -2.02 0.55
N ILE A 294 -8.81 -1.01 1.27
CA ILE A 294 -9.55 0.11 0.68
C ILE A 294 -8.67 0.90 -0.27
N GLU A 295 -7.45 1.22 0.10
CA GLU A 295 -6.49 1.95 -0.73
C GLU A 295 -6.16 1.17 -2.00
N ASN A 296 -5.96 -0.15 -1.93
CA ASN A 296 -5.71 -0.97 -3.12
C ASN A 296 -6.88 -0.95 -4.11
N HIS A 297 -8.12 -1.01 -3.62
CA HIS A 297 -9.31 -0.89 -4.47
C HIS A 297 -9.49 0.53 -5.02
N MET A 298 -9.22 1.56 -4.22
CA MET A 298 -9.28 2.96 -4.64
C MET A 298 -8.28 3.22 -5.78
N ASP A 299 -7.07 2.71 -5.64
CA ASP A 299 -6.02 2.85 -6.63
C ASP A 299 -6.34 2.12 -7.94
N ALA A 300 -6.80 0.87 -7.85
CA ALA A 300 -7.19 0.09 -9.03
C ALA A 300 -8.34 0.78 -9.78
N TRP A 301 -9.32 1.31 -9.04
CA TRP A 301 -10.42 2.07 -9.60
C TRP A 301 -9.95 3.38 -10.25
N ASN A 302 -9.17 4.20 -9.53
CA ASN A 302 -8.63 5.45 -10.08
C ASN A 302 -7.80 5.19 -11.34
N TYR A 303 -6.99 4.13 -11.37
CA TYR A 303 -6.23 3.74 -12.56
C TYR A 303 -7.15 3.50 -13.76
N GLU A 304 -8.18 2.67 -13.59
CA GLU A 304 -9.16 2.37 -14.64
C GLU A 304 -9.87 3.63 -15.14
N GLN A 305 -10.17 4.58 -14.24
CA GLN A 305 -10.83 5.84 -14.61
C GLN A 305 -9.98 6.78 -15.47
N THR A 306 -8.68 6.51 -15.67
CA THR A 306 -7.84 7.28 -16.60
C THR A 306 -7.93 6.79 -18.06
N MET A 307 -8.69 5.72 -18.33
CA MET A 307 -8.92 5.23 -19.69
C MET A 307 -9.71 6.25 -20.53
N PRO A 308 -9.66 6.19 -21.88
CA PRO A 308 -10.47 7.03 -22.75
C PRO A 308 -11.97 6.94 -22.41
N GLY A 309 -12.57 8.08 -22.05
CA GLY A 309 -13.99 8.16 -21.64
C GLY A 309 -14.25 7.85 -20.15
N GLY A 310 -13.21 7.55 -19.37
CA GLY A 310 -13.26 7.46 -17.92
C GLY A 310 -13.48 8.82 -17.24
N SER A 311 -13.66 8.81 -15.92
CA SER A 311 -13.96 10.02 -15.15
C SER A 311 -12.73 10.86 -14.75
N LEU A 312 -11.51 10.35 -14.97
CA LEU A 312 -10.26 11.04 -14.71
C LEU A 312 -9.54 11.36 -16.03
N GLU A 313 -8.77 12.45 -16.03
CA GLU A 313 -7.95 12.82 -17.17
C GLU A 313 -6.92 11.72 -17.49
N PRO A 314 -6.74 11.31 -18.75
CA PRO A 314 -5.69 10.35 -19.12
C PRO A 314 -4.28 10.83 -18.74
N ASP A 315 -3.36 9.89 -18.51
CA ASP A 315 -1.94 10.19 -18.28
C ASP A 315 -1.05 9.11 -18.92
N ASP A 316 -0.24 9.51 -19.91
CA ASP A 316 0.64 8.58 -20.63
C ASP A 316 1.81 8.05 -19.79
N PHE A 317 2.13 8.70 -18.67
CA PHE A 317 3.27 8.34 -17.82
C PHE A 317 2.90 7.19 -16.87
N CYS A 318 1.86 7.34 -16.06
CA CYS A 318 1.41 6.34 -15.07
C CYS A 318 -0.01 5.80 -15.28
N GLY A 319 -0.86 6.43 -16.09
CA GLY A 319 -2.27 6.04 -16.30
C GLY A 319 -2.47 4.82 -17.20
N TRP A 320 -3.73 4.51 -17.48
CA TRP A 320 -4.18 3.39 -18.29
C TRP A 320 -3.65 3.45 -19.73
N LYS A 321 -3.37 2.28 -20.31
CA LYS A 321 -3.05 2.11 -21.75
C LYS A 321 -3.63 0.79 -22.25
N ASP A 322 -3.87 0.65 -23.55
CA ASP A 322 -4.35 -0.61 -24.15
C ASP A 322 -3.48 -1.82 -23.75
N THR A 323 -2.16 -1.64 -23.74
CA THR A 323 -1.19 -2.70 -23.38
C THR A 323 -0.96 -2.84 -21.86
N TYR A 324 -1.60 -1.99 -21.06
CA TYR A 324 -1.55 -1.97 -19.59
C TYR A 324 -2.98 -1.78 -19.05
N PRO A 325 -3.87 -2.77 -19.24
CA PRO A 325 -5.32 -2.56 -19.11
C PRO A 325 -5.84 -2.49 -17.67
N GLY A 326 -5.05 -2.86 -16.66
CA GLY A 326 -5.43 -2.83 -15.24
C GLY A 326 -4.25 -2.55 -14.32
N LEU A 327 -4.50 -2.11 -13.09
CA LEU A 327 -3.43 -1.67 -12.18
C LEU A 327 -2.44 -2.80 -11.83
N ASN A 328 -2.94 -4.00 -11.58
CA ASN A 328 -2.14 -5.21 -11.33
C ASN A 328 -1.20 -5.60 -12.50
N GLN A 329 -1.43 -5.03 -13.69
CA GLN A 329 -0.62 -5.21 -14.90
C GLN A 329 -0.12 -3.88 -15.46
N SER A 330 -0.08 -2.83 -14.64
CA SER A 330 0.22 -1.46 -15.09
C SER A 330 1.69 -1.18 -15.37
N ALA A 331 2.59 -2.03 -14.84
CA ALA A 331 4.02 -1.79 -14.75
C ALA A 331 4.36 -0.45 -14.09
N LEU A 332 3.62 -0.07 -13.03
CA LEU A 332 3.74 1.22 -12.35
C LEU A 332 5.17 1.51 -11.83
N TYR A 333 5.97 0.49 -11.55
CA TYR A 333 7.37 0.65 -11.14
C TYR A 333 8.21 1.46 -12.15
N PHE A 334 7.86 1.50 -13.45
CA PHE A 334 8.53 2.38 -14.42
C PHE A 334 8.41 3.85 -14.05
N ALA A 335 7.34 4.27 -13.38
CA ALA A 335 7.18 5.65 -12.91
C ALA A 335 8.22 6.02 -11.84
N LEU A 336 8.81 5.02 -11.18
CA LEU A 336 9.69 5.18 -10.01
C LEU A 336 11.11 4.69 -10.29
N GLN A 337 11.33 3.97 -11.39
CA GLN A 337 12.61 3.39 -11.78
C GLN A 337 13.61 4.48 -12.19
N ILE A 338 14.45 4.93 -11.25
CA ILE A 338 15.59 5.80 -11.56
C ILE A 338 16.71 4.97 -12.22
N PRO A 339 17.24 5.37 -13.40
CA PRO A 339 18.33 4.67 -14.07
C PRO A 339 19.58 4.50 -13.20
N GLN A 340 20.15 3.30 -13.24
CA GLN A 340 21.44 3.06 -12.60
C GLN A 340 22.53 3.93 -13.26
N GLY A 341 23.33 4.61 -12.44
CA GLY A 341 24.39 5.49 -12.93
C GLY A 341 23.89 6.75 -13.65
N ILE A 342 22.70 7.26 -13.31
CA ILE A 342 22.05 8.41 -13.95
C ILE A 342 22.98 9.60 -14.23
N ASP A 343 23.90 9.92 -13.32
CA ASP A 343 24.84 11.04 -13.45
C ASP A 343 25.78 10.91 -14.67
N GLY A 344 26.07 9.67 -15.09
CA GLY A 344 26.91 9.37 -16.24
C GLY A 344 26.16 9.26 -17.57
N LEU A 345 24.82 9.33 -17.55
CA LEU A 345 24.00 9.15 -18.74
C LEU A 345 23.85 10.46 -19.55
N PRO A 346 23.72 10.38 -20.89
CA PRO A 346 23.25 11.51 -21.70
C PRO A 346 21.87 11.99 -21.24
N GLN A 347 21.58 13.29 -21.39
CA GLN A 347 20.31 13.88 -20.94
C GLN A 347 19.06 13.15 -21.47
N ALA A 348 19.11 12.66 -22.71
CA ALA A 348 18.01 11.91 -23.33
C ALA A 348 17.72 10.58 -22.62
N ASP A 349 18.72 9.99 -21.96
CA ASP A 349 18.67 8.68 -21.33
C ASP A 349 18.41 8.80 -19.81
N LYS A 350 18.56 10.00 -19.22
CA LYS A 350 18.34 10.25 -17.78
C LYS A 350 16.89 10.07 -17.33
N GLN A 351 15.92 10.13 -18.26
CA GLN A 351 14.54 9.76 -17.95
C GLN A 351 14.36 8.25 -17.74
N GLY A 352 15.32 7.42 -18.18
CA GLY A 352 15.24 5.98 -18.05
C GLY A 352 14.20 5.33 -18.95
N ALA A 353 13.95 4.04 -18.70
CA ALA A 353 12.94 3.31 -19.43
C ALA A 353 11.53 3.82 -19.07
N LEU A 354 10.69 3.93 -20.07
CA LEU A 354 9.26 4.20 -19.94
C LEU A 354 8.49 2.96 -20.43
N ARG A 355 7.25 2.84 -19.96
CA ARG A 355 6.30 1.81 -20.40
C ARG A 355 6.21 1.77 -21.93
N GLN A 356 6.62 0.65 -22.53
CA GLN A 356 6.58 0.40 -23.98
C GLN A 356 5.31 -0.36 -24.35
N PRO A 357 4.80 -0.24 -25.58
CA PRO A 357 3.79 -1.16 -26.08
C PRO A 357 4.27 -2.61 -25.93
N LEU A 358 3.48 -3.43 -25.23
CA LEU A 358 3.78 -4.85 -25.05
C LEU A 358 3.25 -5.65 -26.26
N PRO A 359 3.89 -6.75 -26.65
CA PRO A 359 3.40 -7.60 -27.72
C PRO A 359 2.05 -8.23 -27.35
N ASP A 360 1.09 -8.20 -28.27
CA ASP A 360 -0.28 -8.73 -28.10
C ASP A 360 -0.35 -10.27 -28.16
N GLY A 361 0.71 -10.93 -28.64
CA GLY A 361 0.72 -12.38 -28.81
C GLY A 361 0.82 -13.17 -27.50
N ASP A 362 0.17 -14.33 -27.45
CA ASP A 362 0.23 -15.28 -26.33
C ASP A 362 1.21 -16.44 -26.58
N ASP A 363 1.92 -16.42 -27.71
CA ASP A 363 2.96 -17.38 -28.02
C ASP A 363 4.22 -17.17 -27.16
N ARG A 364 5.08 -18.20 -27.12
CA ARG A 364 6.30 -18.18 -26.29
C ARG A 364 7.24 -17.02 -26.62
N ALA A 365 7.35 -16.62 -27.89
CA ALA A 365 8.24 -15.53 -28.28
C ALA A 365 7.68 -14.19 -27.80
N SER A 366 6.39 -13.93 -27.99
CA SER A 366 5.71 -12.73 -27.49
C SER A 366 5.75 -12.64 -25.96
N LYS A 367 5.53 -13.76 -25.24
CA LYS A 367 5.67 -13.82 -23.77
C LYS A 367 7.09 -13.54 -23.31
N LYS A 368 8.10 -14.11 -23.98
CA LYS A 368 9.51 -13.82 -23.67
C LYS A 368 9.85 -12.36 -23.92
N GLU A 369 9.45 -11.81 -25.06
CA GLU A 369 9.67 -10.40 -25.38
C GLU A 369 9.00 -9.48 -24.35
N ARG A 370 7.77 -9.81 -23.92
CA ARG A 370 7.08 -9.10 -22.84
C ARG A 370 7.88 -9.15 -21.53
N THR A 371 8.36 -10.32 -21.13
CA THR A 371 9.22 -10.47 -19.94
C THR A 371 10.49 -9.62 -20.07
N ASP A 372 11.18 -9.69 -21.20
CA ASP A 372 12.41 -8.93 -21.44
C ASP A 372 12.16 -7.40 -21.40
N LEU A 373 11.01 -6.93 -21.89
CA LEU A 373 10.63 -5.51 -21.84
C LEU A 373 10.29 -5.03 -20.43
N LEU A 374 9.82 -5.93 -19.56
CA LEU A 374 9.42 -5.63 -18.18
C LEU A 374 10.58 -5.88 -17.20
N ASP A 375 11.66 -6.53 -17.63
CA ASP A 375 12.83 -6.75 -16.79
C ASP A 375 13.76 -5.52 -16.81
N THR A 376 13.35 -4.47 -16.10
CA THR A 376 14.14 -3.24 -15.97
C THR A 376 14.32 -2.85 -14.51
N ASP A 377 15.55 -2.78 -14.04
CA ASP A 377 15.89 -2.33 -12.69
C ASP A 377 16.21 -0.85 -12.58
N GLY A 378 16.22 -0.34 -11.35
CA GLY A 378 16.63 1.02 -11.03
C GLY A 378 17.45 1.07 -9.75
N ALA A 379 18.16 2.18 -9.57
CA ALA A 379 18.94 2.45 -8.36
C ALA A 379 18.72 3.89 -7.90
N LEU A 380 18.51 4.07 -6.60
CA LEU A 380 18.47 5.40 -6.00
C LEU A 380 19.88 5.98 -6.03
N PRO A 381 20.12 7.18 -6.58
CA PRO A 381 21.43 7.79 -6.58
C PRO A 381 21.94 8.01 -5.15
N LEU A 382 23.22 7.71 -4.91
CA LEU A 382 23.81 7.82 -3.57
C LEU A 382 23.69 9.25 -3.01
N TRP A 383 23.92 10.27 -3.84
CA TRP A 383 23.80 11.68 -3.43
C TRP A 383 22.39 12.02 -2.89
N LEU A 384 21.35 11.41 -3.45
CA LEU A 384 19.97 11.64 -3.01
C LEU A 384 19.73 10.94 -1.67
N ALA A 385 20.20 9.70 -1.52
CA ALA A 385 20.13 8.98 -0.26
C ALA A 385 20.89 9.71 0.87
N GLU A 386 22.10 10.20 0.59
CA GLU A 386 22.89 11.04 1.52
C GLU A 386 22.13 12.32 1.90
N THR A 387 21.47 12.95 0.92
CA THR A 387 20.68 14.15 1.16
C THR A 387 19.47 13.86 2.04
N ILE A 388 18.73 12.78 1.78
CA ILE A 388 17.58 12.34 2.58
C ILE A 388 18.00 12.09 4.02
N VAL A 389 19.05 11.29 4.24
CA VAL A 389 19.56 10.96 5.58
C VAL A 389 20.02 12.23 6.28
N GLY A 390 20.75 13.11 5.60
CA GLY A 390 21.17 14.37 6.18
C GLY A 390 20.01 15.29 6.52
N VAL A 391 18.91 15.27 5.77
CA VAL A 391 17.68 15.99 6.12
C VAL A 391 17.03 15.36 7.34
N PHE A 392 16.98 14.04 7.45
CA PHE A 392 16.43 13.38 8.63
C PHE A 392 17.22 13.76 9.89
N VAL A 393 18.56 13.71 9.84
CA VAL A 393 19.41 14.17 10.94
C VAL A 393 19.16 15.64 11.26
N ASP A 394 19.17 16.54 10.26
CA ASP A 394 18.87 17.96 10.46
C ASP A 394 17.52 18.17 11.17
N VAL A 395 16.50 17.38 10.78
CA VAL A 395 15.11 17.55 11.19
C VAL A 395 14.85 16.93 12.54
N TYR A 396 15.33 15.73 12.83
CA TYR A 396 14.90 14.91 13.96
C TYR A 396 15.95 14.74 15.06
N ALA A 397 17.25 14.73 14.72
CA ALA A 397 18.28 14.49 15.72
C ALA A 397 18.32 15.63 16.74
N HIS A 398 18.76 15.33 17.96
CA HIS A 398 19.01 16.39 18.93
C HIS A 398 20.22 17.24 18.47
N PRO A 399 20.30 18.54 18.85
CA PRO A 399 21.42 19.39 18.44
C PRO A 399 22.81 18.86 18.85
N ASP A 400 22.91 18.14 19.96
CA ASP A 400 24.13 17.46 20.42
C ASP A 400 24.47 16.18 19.65
N GLU A 401 23.49 15.62 18.94
CA GLU A 401 23.65 14.49 18.01
C GLU A 401 23.82 14.94 16.54
N GLY A 402 23.84 16.25 16.28
CA GLY A 402 24.06 16.81 14.94
C GLY A 402 22.81 17.39 14.26
N GLY A 403 21.67 17.42 14.95
CA GLY A 403 20.46 18.07 14.46
C GLY A 403 20.54 19.59 14.41
N SER A 404 19.59 20.22 13.71
CA SER A 404 19.60 21.68 13.54
C SER A 404 19.15 22.43 14.79
N GLU A 405 20.07 23.14 15.44
CA GLU A 405 19.76 24.01 16.61
C GLU A 405 18.77 25.13 16.25
N GLU A 406 18.90 25.70 15.05
CA GLU A 406 17.98 26.72 14.53
C GLU A 406 16.56 26.16 14.42
N LEU A 407 16.41 24.99 13.81
CA LEU A 407 15.11 24.35 13.63
C LEU A 407 14.48 23.99 14.97
N HIS A 408 15.26 23.40 15.88
CA HIS A 408 14.81 23.04 17.22
C HIS A 408 14.24 24.27 17.97
N LYS A 409 14.98 25.40 17.94
CA LYS A 409 14.51 26.67 18.52
C LYS A 409 13.27 27.21 17.84
N ARG A 410 13.20 27.11 16.51
CA ARG A 410 12.07 27.61 15.71
C ARG A 410 10.78 26.84 15.96
N LEU A 411 10.86 25.51 16.08
CA LEU A 411 9.70 24.67 16.35
C LEU A 411 9.23 24.80 17.80
N GLY A 412 10.15 25.04 18.75
CA GLY A 412 9.80 25.29 20.15
C GLY A 412 9.18 24.07 20.84
N GLU A 413 9.39 22.87 20.29
CA GLU A 413 8.82 21.62 20.78
C GLU A 413 9.56 21.07 22.01
N GLY A 414 10.74 21.61 22.33
CA GLY A 414 11.65 21.02 23.34
C GLY A 414 12.33 19.76 22.81
N GLU A 415 12.98 19.00 23.70
CA GLU A 415 13.57 17.71 23.37
C GLU A 415 12.46 16.72 23.00
N GLN A 416 12.34 16.46 21.70
CA GLN A 416 11.44 15.46 21.15
C GLN A 416 12.23 14.18 20.88
N PRO A 417 11.72 13.01 21.27
CA PRO A 417 12.33 11.75 20.92
C PRO A 417 12.33 11.54 19.40
N HIS A 418 13.17 10.61 18.95
CA HIS A 418 13.19 10.15 17.57
C HIS A 418 13.47 8.64 17.56
N PRO A 419 13.25 7.92 16.44
CA PRO A 419 13.44 6.47 16.38
C PRO A 419 14.81 6.06 16.88
N ARG A 420 14.88 4.95 17.64
CA ARG A 420 16.11 4.28 18.09
C ARG A 420 16.14 2.83 17.60
N ASN A 421 15.55 2.61 16.41
CA ASN A 421 15.38 1.30 15.83
C ASN A 421 16.59 0.83 14.99
N LEU A 422 17.46 1.75 14.61
CA LEU A 422 18.69 1.53 13.85
C LEU A 422 19.92 1.91 14.67
N LEU A 423 21.07 1.31 14.36
CA LEU A 423 22.31 1.54 15.11
C LEU A 423 23.15 2.68 14.54
N GLY A 424 22.95 3.10 13.28
CA GLY A 424 23.67 4.24 12.69
C GLY A 424 25.19 4.03 12.61
N GLN A 425 25.98 5.05 12.97
CA GLN A 425 27.44 5.02 12.90
C GLN A 425 28.07 3.84 13.66
N PRO A 426 27.62 3.48 14.90
CA PRO A 426 28.07 2.27 15.57
C PRO A 426 28.03 0.99 14.72
N PHE A 427 26.97 0.77 13.93
CA PHE A 427 26.89 -0.39 13.04
C PHE A 427 27.85 -0.26 11.86
N GLN A 428 27.87 0.91 11.21
CA GLN A 428 28.81 1.19 10.12
C GLN A 428 30.27 0.94 10.53
N ASP A 429 30.67 1.40 11.72
CA ASP A 429 32.02 1.22 12.25
C ASP A 429 32.32 -0.27 12.53
N ALA A 430 31.33 -1.01 13.03
CA ALA A 430 31.47 -2.44 13.31
C ALA A 430 31.70 -3.27 12.04
N LEU A 431 31.16 -2.85 10.88
CA LEU A 431 31.37 -3.54 9.60
C LEU A 431 32.83 -3.59 9.16
N HIS A 432 33.68 -2.64 9.56
CA HIS A 432 35.13 -2.67 9.28
C HIS A 432 35.86 -3.83 9.96
N THR A 433 35.25 -4.43 10.98
CA THR A 433 35.78 -5.59 11.69
C THR A 433 34.98 -6.88 11.39
N GLY A 434 33.97 -6.77 10.53
CA GLY A 434 32.84 -7.68 10.42
C GLY A 434 32.93 -8.74 9.31
N ASP A 435 34.11 -9.31 9.03
CA ASP A 435 34.27 -10.44 8.09
C ASP A 435 33.25 -11.57 8.36
N GLY A 436 32.83 -11.73 9.62
CA GLY A 436 31.81 -12.71 10.04
C GLY A 436 30.40 -12.42 9.53
N LEU A 437 29.96 -11.16 9.44
CA LEU A 437 28.60 -10.82 8.99
C LEU A 437 28.45 -10.96 7.48
N LEU A 438 29.41 -10.43 6.71
CA LEU A 438 29.43 -10.64 5.25
C LEU A 438 29.57 -12.13 4.92
N GLY A 439 30.43 -12.85 5.65
CA GLY A 439 30.56 -14.30 5.51
C GLY A 439 29.28 -15.06 5.82
N LYS A 440 28.55 -14.68 6.90
CA LYS A 440 27.23 -15.25 7.25
C LYS A 440 26.26 -15.13 6.07
N TRP A 441 26.08 -13.92 5.54
CA TRP A 441 25.09 -13.68 4.51
C TRP A 441 25.49 -14.24 3.15
N LEU A 442 26.78 -14.26 2.80
CA LEU A 442 27.24 -14.98 1.61
C LEU A 442 26.95 -16.47 1.68
N ALA A 443 27.19 -17.10 2.83
CA ALA A 443 26.85 -18.51 3.05
C ALA A 443 25.33 -18.75 2.97
N ALA A 444 24.52 -17.88 3.56
CA ALA A 444 23.05 -17.96 3.48
C ALA A 444 22.54 -17.83 2.03
N LEU A 445 23.20 -17.01 1.22
CA LEU A 445 22.90 -16.82 -0.20
C LEU A 445 23.54 -17.88 -1.12
N GLY A 446 24.21 -18.89 -0.56
CA GLY A 446 24.84 -19.97 -1.33
C GLY A 446 26.07 -19.54 -2.15
N VAL A 447 26.71 -18.42 -1.80
CA VAL A 447 27.86 -17.87 -2.53
C VAL A 447 29.15 -18.08 -1.74
N ASP A 448 29.94 -19.08 -2.13
CA ASP A 448 31.20 -19.41 -1.45
C ASP A 448 32.31 -18.36 -1.65
N ASN A 449 32.34 -17.66 -2.80
CA ASN A 449 33.38 -16.68 -3.11
C ASN A 449 32.92 -15.59 -4.08
N VAL A 450 33.07 -14.33 -3.67
CA VAL A 450 32.73 -13.16 -4.49
C VAL A 450 33.87 -12.77 -5.45
N GLY A 451 35.09 -13.28 -5.26
CA GLY A 451 36.26 -12.98 -6.09
C GLY A 451 36.87 -11.60 -5.84
N ILE A 452 36.46 -10.92 -4.77
CA ILE A 452 37.02 -9.65 -4.27
C ILE A 452 37.25 -9.76 -2.76
N ALA A 453 38.11 -8.90 -2.20
CA ALA A 453 38.36 -8.86 -0.76
C ALA A 453 37.10 -8.38 -0.01
N PHE A 454 36.88 -8.87 1.22
CA PHE A 454 35.72 -8.46 2.02
C PHE A 454 35.69 -6.94 2.29
N ASP A 455 36.84 -6.31 2.52
CA ASP A 455 36.93 -4.85 2.66
C ASP A 455 36.41 -4.09 1.44
N ASP A 456 36.66 -4.61 0.24
CA ASP A 456 36.23 -4.00 -1.02
C ASP A 456 34.75 -4.30 -1.28
N LEU A 457 34.29 -5.53 -0.98
CA LEU A 457 32.88 -5.88 -1.02
C LEU A 457 32.06 -4.98 -0.08
N ARG A 458 32.53 -4.79 1.16
CA ARG A 458 31.90 -3.92 2.17
C ARG A 458 31.76 -2.49 1.67
N LYS A 459 32.79 -1.93 1.01
CA LYS A 459 32.74 -0.59 0.41
C LYS A 459 31.70 -0.47 -0.70
N ILE A 460 31.38 -1.58 -1.37
CA ILE A 460 30.39 -1.61 -2.45
C ILE A 460 28.98 -1.71 -1.88
N VAL A 461 28.74 -2.62 -0.94
CA VAL A 461 27.37 -2.92 -0.44
C VAL A 461 26.94 -2.03 0.74
N ALA A 462 27.89 -1.47 1.48
CA ALA A 462 27.64 -0.58 2.62
C ALA A 462 28.69 0.55 2.66
N PRO A 463 28.74 1.42 1.62
CA PRO A 463 29.70 2.52 1.53
C PRO A 463 29.67 3.44 2.74
N ASP A 464 30.82 4.03 3.06
CA ASP A 464 30.94 4.94 4.21
C ASP A 464 30.20 6.25 3.92
N PRO A 465 29.32 6.71 4.83
CA PRO A 465 28.59 7.95 4.64
C PRO A 465 29.54 9.17 4.70
N PRO A 466 29.23 10.27 4.00
CA PRO A 466 30.04 11.50 4.04
C PRO A 466 29.84 12.30 5.35
N MET A 467 29.03 11.78 6.26
CA MET A 467 28.61 12.41 7.51
C MET A 467 28.47 11.36 8.59
N THR A 468 28.61 11.77 9.86
CA THR A 468 28.34 10.89 11.00
C THR A 468 26.84 10.64 11.10
N ILE A 469 26.46 9.36 11.23
CA ILE A 469 25.06 8.94 11.35
C ILE A 469 24.73 8.68 12.82
N PRO A 470 23.84 9.46 13.45
CA PRO A 470 23.48 9.20 14.85
C PRO A 470 22.75 7.87 15.00
N GLU A 471 22.82 7.29 16.21
CA GLU A 471 22.02 6.11 16.55
C GLU A 471 20.53 6.42 16.35
N GLY A 472 19.81 5.50 15.71
CA GLY A 472 18.41 5.64 15.35
C GLY A 472 18.15 6.03 13.90
N PHE A 473 19.17 6.49 13.17
CA PHE A 473 19.05 6.96 11.79
C PHE A 473 19.58 5.93 10.79
N PRO A 474 18.99 5.84 9.59
CA PRO A 474 19.53 5.01 8.52
C PRO A 474 20.78 5.61 7.91
N SER A 475 21.65 4.74 7.47
CA SER A 475 22.76 5.03 6.58
C SER A 475 22.24 5.23 5.14
N PRO A 476 22.93 6.02 4.29
CA PRO A 476 22.51 6.25 2.91
C PRO A 476 22.32 4.97 2.10
N TRP A 477 23.17 3.97 2.29
CA TRP A 477 23.06 2.70 1.60
C TRP A 477 21.81 1.90 2.02
N GLU A 478 21.36 2.02 3.27
CA GLU A 478 20.10 1.39 3.73
C GLU A 478 18.89 2.00 3.04
N VAL A 479 18.91 3.31 2.81
CA VAL A 479 17.86 4.00 2.02
C VAL A 479 17.88 3.51 0.57
N GLN A 480 19.06 3.30 -0.04
CA GLN A 480 19.16 2.71 -1.39
C GLN A 480 18.62 1.28 -1.43
N THR A 481 18.91 0.47 -0.40
CA THR A 481 18.40 -0.90 -0.28
C THR A 481 16.88 -0.92 -0.10
N ALA A 482 16.32 -0.07 0.75
CA ALA A 482 14.88 0.06 0.93
C ALA A 482 14.16 0.42 -0.38
N TYR A 483 14.75 1.35 -1.16
CA TYR A 483 14.26 1.69 -2.49
C TYR A 483 14.31 0.49 -3.46
N ARG A 484 15.42 -0.27 -3.51
CA ARG A 484 15.56 -1.47 -4.37
C ARG A 484 14.53 -2.55 -4.00
N PHE A 485 14.27 -2.71 -2.71
CA PHE A 485 13.26 -3.65 -2.23
C PHE A 485 11.84 -3.22 -2.58
N MET A 486 11.52 -1.93 -2.43
CA MET A 486 10.27 -1.35 -2.90
C MET A 486 10.06 -1.57 -4.41
N LEU A 487 11.08 -1.33 -5.25
CA LEU A 487 10.98 -1.62 -6.69
C LEU A 487 10.72 -3.09 -6.99
N SER A 488 11.40 -4.00 -6.28
CA SER A 488 11.20 -5.45 -6.41
C SER A 488 9.75 -5.84 -6.04
N TRP A 489 9.25 -5.28 -4.95
CA TRP A 489 7.85 -5.44 -4.52
C TRP A 489 6.86 -4.91 -5.55
N PHE A 490 7.13 -3.74 -6.16
CA PHE A 490 6.26 -3.13 -7.17
C PHE A 490 6.28 -3.88 -8.50
N LYS A 491 7.43 -4.41 -8.93
CA LYS A 491 7.50 -5.31 -10.08
C LYS A 491 6.57 -6.51 -9.86
N ARG A 492 6.62 -7.14 -8.68
CA ARG A 492 5.70 -8.24 -8.36
C ARG A 492 4.24 -7.79 -8.34
N SER A 493 3.95 -6.68 -7.68
CA SER A 493 2.57 -6.22 -7.43
C SER A 493 1.85 -5.68 -8.68
N PHE A 494 2.59 -5.14 -9.66
CA PHE A 494 2.02 -4.41 -10.80
C PHE A 494 2.41 -4.99 -12.17
N VAL A 495 3.09 -6.14 -12.23
CA VAL A 495 3.50 -6.79 -13.48
C VAL A 495 3.07 -8.25 -13.54
N SER A 496 3.31 -9.01 -12.46
CA SER A 496 3.16 -10.45 -12.44
C SER A 496 2.54 -10.88 -11.12
N GLN A 497 1.21 -11.01 -11.13
CA GLN A 497 0.47 -11.69 -10.08
C GLN A 497 -0.07 -13.03 -10.59
N PHE A 498 -0.65 -13.81 -9.67
CA PHE A 498 -1.31 -15.07 -9.97
C PHE A 498 -2.51 -14.81 -10.92
N ASP A 499 -2.30 -14.86 -12.24
CA ASP A 499 -3.29 -14.47 -13.27
C ASP A 499 -3.48 -15.59 -14.30
N MET A 500 -4.68 -15.69 -14.90
CA MET A 500 -4.94 -16.52 -16.08
C MET A 500 -6.02 -15.89 -16.95
N ASP A 501 -5.76 -15.77 -18.24
CA ASP A 501 -6.78 -15.32 -19.19
C ASP A 501 -7.80 -16.43 -19.45
N LYS A 502 -9.09 -16.09 -19.47
CA LYS A 502 -10.12 -17.00 -19.97
C LYS A 502 -9.89 -17.25 -21.47
N PRO A 503 -9.64 -18.49 -21.91
CA PRO A 503 -9.49 -18.75 -23.35
C PRO A 503 -10.76 -18.43 -24.13
N GLN A 504 -10.63 -17.98 -25.37
CA GLN A 504 -11.78 -17.68 -26.24
C GLN A 504 -12.57 -18.95 -26.55
N ARG A 505 -13.90 -18.86 -26.57
CA ARG A 505 -14.72 -20.02 -26.96
C ARG A 505 -14.45 -20.43 -28.42
N PRO A 506 -14.41 -21.73 -28.76
CA PRO A 506 -14.24 -22.19 -30.14
C PRO A 506 -15.32 -21.61 -31.09
N LYS A 507 -14.93 -21.16 -32.30
CA LYS A 507 -15.74 -20.28 -33.17
C LYS A 507 -16.83 -20.95 -34.04
N VAL A 508 -17.10 -22.26 -33.96
CA VAL A 508 -17.95 -22.97 -34.95
C VAL A 508 -19.15 -23.66 -34.29
N PHE A 509 -20.25 -22.91 -34.17
CA PHE A 509 -21.61 -23.30 -33.74
C PHE A 509 -21.89 -23.23 -32.23
N THR A 510 -22.97 -22.56 -31.84
CA THR A 510 -23.43 -22.42 -30.45
C THR A 510 -24.63 -23.36 -30.23
N PRO A 511 -24.51 -24.47 -29.49
CA PRO A 511 -25.67 -25.25 -29.08
C PRO A 511 -26.50 -24.49 -28.03
N PRO A 512 -27.78 -24.85 -27.83
CA PRO A 512 -28.61 -24.20 -26.81
C PRO A 512 -28.04 -24.44 -25.40
N GLU A 513 -28.10 -23.41 -24.56
CA GLU A 513 -27.60 -23.38 -23.17
C GLU A 513 -28.08 -24.56 -22.30
N SER A 514 -29.21 -25.19 -22.67
CA SER A 514 -29.83 -26.33 -22.00
C SER A 514 -29.15 -27.69 -22.24
N ASP A 515 -28.38 -27.85 -23.30
CA ASP A 515 -27.71 -29.13 -23.63
C ASP A 515 -26.34 -29.27 -22.94
N VAL A 516 -25.78 -28.18 -22.43
CA VAL A 516 -24.46 -28.08 -21.78
C VAL A 516 -24.57 -28.04 -20.25
N THR A 517 -25.69 -27.54 -19.72
CA THR A 517 -25.95 -27.39 -18.28
C THR A 517 -25.96 -28.71 -17.50
N ASN A 518 -26.13 -29.86 -18.16
CA ASN A 518 -26.11 -31.18 -17.52
C ASN A 518 -24.71 -31.78 -17.34
N ILE A 519 -23.66 -31.24 -17.98
CA ILE A 519 -22.27 -31.68 -17.78
C ILE A 519 -21.58 -30.85 -16.70
N VAL A 520 -21.95 -29.57 -16.59
CA VAL A 520 -21.41 -28.61 -15.61
C VAL A 520 -21.99 -28.86 -14.20
N SER A 521 -23.16 -29.51 -14.08
CA SER A 521 -23.79 -29.83 -12.80
C SER A 521 -23.16 -31.00 -12.03
N ASP A 522 -22.23 -31.75 -12.65
CA ASP A 522 -21.64 -32.99 -12.11
C ASP A 522 -20.18 -32.83 -11.66
N PHE A 523 -19.55 -31.66 -11.83
CA PHE A 523 -18.26 -31.37 -11.20
C PHE A 523 -18.47 -31.15 -9.70
N SER A 524 -17.59 -31.73 -8.88
CA SER A 524 -17.67 -31.83 -7.43
C SER A 524 -18.19 -30.54 -6.80
N GLY A 525 -19.14 -30.73 -5.89
CA GLY A 525 -19.77 -29.65 -5.16
C GLY A 525 -18.78 -28.79 -4.36
N PRO A 526 -19.28 -27.73 -3.70
CA PRO A 526 -18.48 -26.70 -3.05
C PRO A 526 -17.38 -27.29 -2.13
N PRO A 527 -16.25 -26.58 -1.94
CA PRO A 527 -15.24 -26.99 -0.96
C PRO A 527 -15.82 -27.21 0.43
N ASP A 528 -15.22 -28.16 1.16
CA ASP A 528 -15.69 -28.60 2.47
C ASP A 528 -14.89 -27.91 3.58
N PHE A 529 -15.45 -26.84 4.14
CA PHE A 529 -14.85 -26.08 5.25
C PHE A 529 -15.32 -26.55 6.63
N SER A 530 -15.93 -27.75 6.75
CA SER A 530 -16.35 -28.27 8.05
C SER A 530 -15.20 -28.50 9.04
N GLY A 531 -13.95 -28.45 8.56
CA GLY A 531 -12.72 -28.47 9.36
C GLY A 531 -12.22 -27.11 9.83
N VAL A 532 -12.73 -25.99 9.30
CA VAL A 532 -12.34 -24.64 9.78
C VAL A 532 -12.97 -24.41 11.14
N ASN A 533 -12.15 -24.44 12.18
CA ASN A 533 -12.65 -24.24 13.52
C ASN A 533 -12.67 -22.74 13.84
N PRO A 534 -13.85 -22.12 14.05
CA PRO A 534 -13.93 -20.71 14.42
C PRO A 534 -13.23 -20.44 15.75
N ASP A 535 -12.92 -21.49 16.52
CA ASP A 535 -12.21 -21.38 17.77
C ASP A 535 -10.68 -21.27 17.69
N ASP A 536 -10.09 -21.55 16.53
CA ASP A 536 -8.63 -21.55 16.32
C ASP A 536 -8.08 -20.14 16.08
N ASP A 537 -6.76 -19.97 16.07
CA ASP A 537 -6.16 -18.65 15.85
C ASP A 537 -6.38 -18.14 14.40
N PRO A 538 -6.36 -16.81 14.16
CA PRO A 538 -6.72 -16.24 12.86
C PRO A 538 -5.90 -16.73 11.67
N LEU A 539 -4.62 -17.07 11.88
CA LEU A 539 -3.78 -17.59 10.81
C LEU A 539 -4.08 -19.07 10.54
N SER A 540 -4.34 -19.87 11.58
CA SER A 540 -4.84 -21.23 11.40
C SER A 540 -6.16 -21.24 10.61
N GLN A 541 -7.07 -20.31 10.87
CA GLN A 541 -8.31 -20.16 10.09
C GLN A 541 -8.05 -19.78 8.62
N LEU A 542 -7.10 -18.85 8.36
CA LEU A 542 -6.70 -18.49 7.00
C LEU A 542 -6.05 -19.68 6.26
N CYS A 543 -5.17 -20.40 6.92
CA CYS A 543 -4.50 -21.59 6.37
C CYS A 543 -5.48 -22.74 6.14
N GLU A 544 -6.44 -22.97 7.04
CA GLU A 544 -7.51 -23.96 6.88
C GLU A 544 -8.48 -23.58 5.75
N ALA A 545 -8.78 -22.28 5.61
CA ALA A 545 -9.56 -21.78 4.48
C ALA A 545 -8.80 -21.95 3.15
N LEU A 546 -7.52 -21.59 3.09
CA LEU A 546 -6.68 -21.85 1.91
C LEU A 546 -6.55 -23.35 1.63
N ALA A 547 -6.42 -24.18 2.66
CA ALA A 547 -6.34 -25.64 2.56
C ALA A 547 -7.62 -26.25 2.00
N ALA A 548 -8.79 -25.82 2.49
CA ALA A 548 -10.07 -26.33 2.03
C ALA A 548 -10.47 -25.77 0.66
N ILE A 549 -10.10 -24.52 0.33
CA ILE A 549 -10.10 -24.02 -1.05
C ILE A 549 -9.27 -24.97 -1.90
N ILE A 550 -8.00 -25.19 -1.53
CA ILE A 550 -7.08 -26.11 -2.22
C ILE A 550 -7.65 -27.54 -2.29
N ASP A 551 -8.37 -28.04 -1.31
CA ASP A 551 -9.03 -29.35 -1.36
C ASP A 551 -10.19 -29.42 -2.36
N SER A 552 -10.98 -28.36 -2.54
CA SER A 552 -11.90 -28.28 -3.67
C SER A 552 -11.23 -28.02 -4.99
N ILE A 553 -10.14 -27.25 -4.99
CA ILE A 553 -9.28 -27.14 -6.16
C ILE A 553 -8.85 -28.57 -6.55
N VAL A 554 -8.39 -29.36 -5.59
CA VAL A 554 -8.02 -30.77 -5.77
C VAL A 554 -9.18 -31.59 -6.31
N LYS A 555 -10.38 -31.49 -5.75
CA LYS A 555 -11.56 -32.24 -6.23
C LYS A 555 -11.98 -31.84 -7.64
N THR A 556 -11.97 -30.54 -7.94
CA THR A 556 -12.20 -30.00 -9.28
C THR A 556 -11.15 -30.53 -10.25
N ILE A 557 -9.88 -30.57 -9.83
CA ILE A 557 -8.77 -31.14 -10.59
C ILE A 557 -8.91 -32.66 -10.79
N GLU A 558 -9.40 -33.40 -9.79
CA GLU A 558 -9.68 -34.84 -9.89
C GLU A 558 -10.78 -35.13 -10.90
N ASP A 559 -11.85 -34.35 -10.88
CA ASP A 559 -12.94 -34.47 -11.85
C ASP A 559 -12.47 -34.08 -13.25
N ILE A 560 -11.66 -33.03 -13.39
CA ILE A 560 -10.99 -32.67 -14.65
C ILE A 560 -10.13 -33.84 -15.13
N GLY A 561 -9.32 -34.45 -14.25
CA GLY A 561 -8.45 -35.57 -14.59
C GLY A 561 -9.23 -36.82 -15.00
N GLN A 562 -10.32 -37.12 -14.30
CA GLN A 562 -11.25 -38.21 -14.60
C GLN A 562 -11.97 -37.97 -15.93
N PHE A 563 -12.42 -36.74 -16.16
CA PHE A 563 -13.02 -36.32 -17.42
C PHE A 563 -12.03 -36.43 -18.60
N ILE A 564 -10.78 -36.01 -18.44
CA ILE A 564 -9.72 -36.20 -19.44
C ILE A 564 -9.53 -37.70 -19.73
N TYR A 565 -9.47 -38.52 -18.69
CA TYR A 565 -9.31 -39.96 -18.81
C TYR A 565 -10.48 -40.63 -19.54
N ASP A 566 -11.72 -40.21 -19.26
CA ASP A 566 -12.91 -40.69 -19.94
C ASP A 566 -13.01 -40.16 -21.37
N LEU A 567 -12.58 -38.92 -21.63
CA LEU A 567 -12.46 -38.36 -22.96
C LEU A 567 -11.44 -39.15 -23.79
N VAL A 568 -10.27 -39.51 -23.24
CA VAL A 568 -9.27 -40.36 -23.91
C VAL A 568 -9.84 -41.73 -24.28
N LYS A 569 -10.68 -42.32 -23.42
CA LYS A 569 -11.38 -43.57 -23.74
C LYS A 569 -12.42 -43.42 -24.86
N THR A 570 -13.05 -42.26 -24.95
CA THR A 570 -14.20 -42.00 -25.84
C THR A 570 -13.77 -41.41 -27.19
N ALA A 571 -12.63 -40.71 -27.24
CA ALA A 571 -12.02 -40.06 -28.41
C ALA A 571 -11.55 -41.05 -29.50
N LEU A 572 -11.65 -42.36 -29.26
CA LEU A 572 -11.58 -43.39 -30.30
C LEU A 572 -12.78 -43.35 -31.28
N SER A 573 -13.77 -42.47 -31.07
CA SER A 573 -14.91 -42.27 -31.97
C SER A 573 -15.07 -40.80 -32.41
N ALA A 574 -15.25 -40.61 -33.72
CA ALA A 574 -14.90 -39.40 -34.46
C ALA A 574 -15.86 -38.20 -34.30
N ALA A 575 -15.32 -37.05 -33.88
CA ALA A 575 -15.50 -35.69 -34.44
C ALA A 575 -14.74 -34.68 -33.54
N THR A 576 -13.93 -33.79 -34.12
CA THR A 576 -13.02 -32.90 -33.35
C THR A 576 -13.72 -31.72 -32.66
N TRP A 577 -14.98 -31.41 -33.02
CA TRP A 577 -15.72 -30.29 -32.45
C TRP A 577 -16.31 -30.58 -31.06
N PRO A 578 -17.11 -31.64 -30.84
CA PRO A 578 -17.61 -31.98 -29.51
C PRO A 578 -16.49 -32.17 -28.50
N ALA A 579 -15.33 -32.69 -28.92
CA ALA A 579 -14.15 -32.78 -28.07
C ALA A 579 -13.60 -31.41 -27.66
N ARG A 580 -13.63 -30.39 -28.52
CA ARG A 580 -13.17 -29.03 -28.19
C ARG A 580 -14.12 -28.31 -27.25
N GLU A 581 -15.44 -28.40 -27.48
CA GLU A 581 -16.42 -27.87 -26.51
C GLU A 581 -16.32 -28.60 -25.17
N ALA A 582 -16.17 -29.92 -25.19
CA ALA A 582 -16.04 -30.70 -23.96
C ALA A 582 -14.73 -30.38 -23.20
N LEU A 583 -13.60 -30.15 -23.90
CA LEU A 583 -12.37 -29.66 -23.28
C LEU A 583 -12.52 -28.22 -22.74
N TYR A 584 -13.22 -27.36 -23.47
CA TYR A 584 -13.47 -25.98 -23.07
C TYR A 584 -14.34 -25.92 -21.80
N ASP A 585 -15.49 -26.57 -21.82
CA ASP A 585 -16.48 -26.55 -20.72
C ASP A 585 -16.05 -27.43 -19.54
N GLY A 586 -15.38 -28.56 -19.79
CA GLY A 586 -15.01 -29.55 -18.76
C GLY A 586 -13.61 -29.38 -18.17
N ILE A 587 -12.75 -28.52 -18.74
CA ILE A 587 -11.36 -28.34 -18.26
C ILE A 587 -10.97 -26.86 -18.21
N THR A 588 -11.12 -26.15 -19.33
CA THR A 588 -10.67 -24.76 -19.46
C THR A 588 -11.44 -23.79 -18.58
N LEU A 589 -12.76 -23.83 -18.64
CA LEU A 589 -13.59 -22.93 -17.84
C LEU A 589 -13.47 -23.21 -16.33
N PRO A 590 -13.47 -24.47 -15.86
CA PRO A 590 -13.19 -24.77 -14.45
C PRO A 590 -11.80 -24.33 -13.98
N ALA A 591 -10.74 -24.56 -14.76
CA ALA A 591 -9.37 -24.16 -14.39
C ALA A 591 -9.20 -22.64 -14.36
N TRP A 592 -9.88 -21.90 -15.25
CA TRP A 592 -9.94 -20.45 -15.18
C TRP A 592 -10.74 -19.97 -13.95
N GLY A 593 -11.95 -20.52 -13.74
CA GLY A 593 -12.79 -20.15 -12.58
C GLY A 593 -12.12 -20.43 -11.24
N LEU A 594 -11.28 -21.46 -11.18
CA LEU A 594 -10.39 -21.77 -10.07
C LEU A 594 -9.41 -20.63 -9.77
N SER A 595 -8.72 -20.15 -10.81
CA SER A 595 -7.75 -19.06 -10.70
C SER A 595 -8.42 -17.79 -10.20
N GLU A 596 -9.55 -17.41 -10.81
CA GLU A 596 -10.30 -16.21 -10.42
C GLU A 596 -10.83 -16.28 -8.99
N SER A 597 -11.25 -17.48 -8.53
CA SER A 597 -11.72 -17.67 -7.16
C SER A 597 -10.59 -17.46 -6.14
N LEU A 598 -9.41 -18.04 -6.39
CA LEU A 598 -8.25 -17.86 -5.51
C LEU A 598 -7.78 -16.41 -5.50
N ARG A 599 -7.70 -15.77 -6.68
CA ARG A 599 -7.35 -14.35 -6.77
C ARG A 599 -8.30 -13.49 -5.96
N ARG A 600 -9.61 -13.66 -6.14
CA ARG A 600 -10.61 -12.83 -5.47
C ARG A 600 -10.47 -12.88 -3.95
N VAL A 601 -10.17 -14.06 -3.37
CA VAL A 601 -9.88 -14.21 -1.94
C VAL A 601 -8.61 -13.43 -1.56
N LEU A 602 -7.50 -13.63 -2.29
CA LEU A 602 -6.24 -12.95 -2.00
C LEU A 602 -6.34 -11.42 -2.15
N VAL A 603 -7.13 -10.92 -3.10
CA VAL A 603 -7.42 -9.49 -3.28
C VAL A 603 -8.22 -8.95 -2.10
N HIS A 604 -9.29 -9.63 -1.68
CA HIS A 604 -10.09 -9.19 -0.53
C HIS A 604 -9.33 -9.31 0.79
N MET A 605 -8.30 -10.14 0.86
CA MET A 605 -7.36 -10.21 1.99
C MET A 605 -6.23 -9.16 1.94
N ALA A 606 -6.22 -8.30 0.91
CA ALA A 606 -5.19 -7.29 0.62
C ALA A 606 -3.78 -7.87 0.30
N TYR A 607 -3.68 -9.13 -0.15
CA TYR A 607 -2.43 -9.75 -0.58
C TYR A 607 -2.12 -9.53 -2.07
N LEU A 608 -3.15 -9.33 -2.90
CA LEU A 608 -3.01 -9.03 -4.33
C LEU A 608 -3.69 -7.70 -4.68
N MET A 609 -3.27 -7.11 -5.80
CA MET A 609 -3.87 -5.90 -6.34
C MET A 609 -5.11 -6.28 -7.15
N PRO A 610 -6.25 -5.56 -7.02
CA PRO A 610 -7.40 -5.83 -7.86
C PRO A 610 -7.08 -5.64 -9.35
N GLN A 611 -7.55 -6.55 -10.18
CA GLN A 611 -7.52 -6.43 -11.64
C GLN A 611 -8.78 -5.75 -12.20
N SER A 612 -8.62 -5.05 -13.32
CA SER A 612 -9.73 -4.47 -14.10
C SER A 612 -10.40 -5.51 -15.00
N GLU A 613 -11.65 -5.26 -15.40
CA GLU A 613 -12.33 -6.09 -16.40
C GLU A 613 -11.61 -6.00 -17.74
N MET A 614 -11.45 -7.16 -18.39
CA MET A 614 -10.87 -7.24 -19.73
C MET A 614 -11.79 -8.06 -20.62
N LEU A 615 -11.98 -7.59 -21.85
CA LEU A 615 -12.75 -8.28 -22.88
C LEU A 615 -11.85 -8.67 -24.05
N TRP A 616 -12.17 -9.80 -24.67
CA TRP A 616 -11.66 -10.15 -25.99
C TRP A 616 -12.25 -9.23 -27.06
N PRO A 617 -11.63 -9.09 -28.25
CA PRO A 617 -12.16 -8.26 -29.34
C PRO A 617 -13.57 -8.63 -29.82
N ASN A 618 -14.04 -9.84 -29.51
CA ASN A 618 -15.41 -10.30 -29.79
C ASN A 618 -16.44 -9.91 -28.71
N GLY A 619 -16.02 -9.21 -27.65
CA GLY A 619 -16.85 -8.85 -26.49
C GLY A 619 -17.01 -9.94 -25.44
N GLU A 620 -16.35 -11.09 -25.59
CA GLU A 620 -16.34 -12.14 -24.56
C GLU A 620 -15.45 -11.71 -23.38
N MET A 621 -15.88 -11.99 -22.15
CA MET A 621 -15.08 -11.75 -20.95
C MET A 621 -13.75 -12.52 -21.02
N ARG A 622 -12.64 -11.79 -20.89
CA ARG A 622 -11.27 -12.33 -20.78
C ARG A 622 -10.86 -12.41 -19.32
N LYS A 623 -11.13 -11.35 -18.54
CA LYS A 623 -10.93 -11.27 -17.09
C LYS A 623 -12.08 -10.49 -16.45
N PRO A 624 -12.59 -10.90 -15.28
CA PRO A 624 -13.56 -10.13 -14.53
C PRO A 624 -12.89 -8.97 -13.81
N SER A 625 -13.65 -7.91 -13.50
CA SER A 625 -13.19 -6.91 -12.53
C SER A 625 -13.19 -7.50 -11.12
N GLU A 626 -12.10 -7.24 -10.39
CA GLU A 626 -11.96 -7.51 -8.96
C GLU A 626 -12.17 -6.25 -8.12
N ILE A 627 -12.42 -5.09 -8.75
CA ILE A 627 -12.62 -3.83 -8.07
C ILE A 627 -14.01 -3.83 -7.41
N ASP A 628 -14.02 -3.98 -6.09
CA ASP A 628 -15.24 -3.88 -5.30
C ASP A 628 -15.60 -2.41 -5.06
N LEU A 629 -16.65 -1.94 -5.74
CA LEU A 629 -17.14 -0.57 -5.61
C LEU A 629 -17.71 -0.29 -4.22
N GLU A 630 -18.29 -1.28 -3.55
CA GLU A 630 -18.90 -1.12 -2.23
C GLU A 630 -17.82 -0.92 -1.15
N VAL A 631 -16.64 -1.55 -1.31
CA VAL A 631 -15.46 -1.30 -0.44
C VAL A 631 -15.00 0.16 -0.51
N ILE A 632 -15.17 0.82 -1.66
CA ILE A 632 -14.66 2.18 -1.92
C ILE A 632 -15.75 3.24 -2.08
N THR A 633 -17.01 2.89 -1.80
CA THR A 633 -18.13 3.85 -1.78
C THR A 633 -18.43 4.23 -0.35
N LEU A 634 -18.29 5.52 -0.02
CA LEU A 634 -18.46 5.95 1.37
C LEU A 634 -19.83 5.65 1.96
N GLY A 635 -19.81 5.02 3.14
CA GLY A 635 -21.02 4.69 3.88
C GLY A 635 -21.75 3.44 3.37
N HIS A 636 -21.12 2.70 2.46
CA HIS A 636 -21.50 1.34 2.10
C HIS A 636 -20.60 0.35 2.81
N THR A 637 -21.14 -0.82 3.13
CA THR A 637 -20.39 -1.93 3.71
C THR A 637 -20.70 -3.18 2.91
N VAL A 638 -19.67 -3.91 2.53
CA VAL A 638 -19.84 -5.11 1.73
C VAL A 638 -20.24 -6.25 2.63
N ASP A 639 -21.40 -6.81 2.35
CA ASP A 639 -21.68 -8.20 2.70
C ASP A 639 -22.31 -8.92 1.50
N SER A 640 -23.14 -8.26 0.69
CA SER A 640 -23.86 -8.88 -0.44
C SER A 640 -22.98 -9.21 -1.65
N ALA A 641 -22.09 -8.32 -2.11
CA ALA A 641 -21.23 -8.55 -3.27
C ALA A 641 -20.13 -9.58 -2.98
N PHE A 642 -19.47 -9.48 -1.81
CA PHE A 642 -18.56 -10.52 -1.32
C PHE A 642 -19.29 -11.83 -1.03
N LYS A 643 -20.50 -11.83 -0.44
CA LYS A 643 -21.30 -13.08 -0.32
C LYS A 643 -21.72 -13.65 -1.66
N GLN A 644 -22.00 -12.83 -2.66
CA GLN A 644 -22.33 -13.31 -4.00
C GLN A 644 -21.08 -13.85 -4.69
N ALA A 645 -19.92 -13.27 -4.43
CA ALA A 645 -18.62 -13.79 -4.82
C ALA A 645 -18.26 -15.08 -4.09
N LEU A 646 -18.48 -15.19 -2.77
CA LEU A 646 -18.36 -16.41 -1.99
C LEU A 646 -19.34 -17.46 -2.52
N ALA A 647 -20.60 -17.13 -2.72
CA ALA A 647 -21.63 -18.02 -3.26
C ALA A 647 -21.34 -18.46 -4.71
N ALA A 648 -20.74 -17.59 -5.53
CA ALA A 648 -20.32 -17.90 -6.91
C ALA A 648 -18.98 -18.63 -6.98
N ALA A 649 -18.07 -18.40 -6.03
CA ALA A 649 -16.85 -19.17 -5.75
C ALA A 649 -17.14 -20.42 -4.89
N TRP A 650 -18.43 -20.71 -4.66
CA TRP A 650 -18.95 -21.76 -3.80
C TRP A 650 -18.44 -21.70 -2.34
N ASP A 651 -19.17 -20.93 -1.52
CA ASP A 651 -18.95 -20.49 -0.13
C ASP A 651 -17.67 -21.00 0.56
N PRO A 652 -16.49 -20.47 0.18
CA PRO A 652 -15.22 -20.97 0.64
C PRO A 652 -14.89 -20.65 2.11
N LEU A 653 -15.85 -20.04 2.82
CA LEU A 653 -15.73 -19.64 4.21
C LEU A 653 -17.08 -19.88 4.90
N GLY A 654 -17.85 -20.89 4.46
CA GLY A 654 -19.24 -21.19 4.85
C GLY A 654 -19.47 -21.61 6.31
N ASN A 655 -18.77 -20.95 7.21
CA ASN A 655 -18.99 -20.90 8.64
C ASN A 655 -18.48 -19.57 9.26
N LEU A 656 -18.02 -18.61 8.43
CA LEU A 656 -17.66 -17.30 8.91
C LEU A 656 -18.93 -16.50 9.23
N ASP A 657 -20.00 -16.51 8.41
CA ASP A 657 -21.24 -15.78 8.74
C ASP A 657 -22.56 -16.30 8.14
N ASP A 658 -23.24 -17.13 8.92
CA ASP A 658 -24.56 -17.67 8.59
C ASP A 658 -25.75 -16.79 9.04
N ASP A 659 -25.54 -15.57 9.54
CA ASP A 659 -26.64 -14.76 10.08
C ASP A 659 -27.46 -14.07 8.96
N PRO A 660 -28.74 -14.42 8.74
CA PRO A 660 -29.57 -13.75 7.73
C PRO A 660 -29.89 -12.29 8.06
N ALA A 661 -29.60 -11.79 9.27
CA ALA A 661 -29.76 -10.38 9.65
C ALA A 661 -28.77 -9.41 8.96
N LEU A 662 -27.78 -9.95 8.25
CA LEU A 662 -26.67 -9.26 7.59
C LEU A 662 -26.97 -8.74 6.18
N LEU A 663 -28.20 -8.95 5.72
CA LEU A 663 -28.65 -8.56 4.39
C LEU A 663 -29.20 -7.13 4.36
N ASN A 664 -29.09 -6.39 5.46
CA ASN A 664 -29.54 -5.00 5.55
C ASN A 664 -28.39 -4.06 5.14
N GLU A 665 -28.56 -3.40 4.01
CA GLU A 665 -27.75 -2.24 3.61
C GLU A 665 -27.96 -1.11 4.65
N GLY A 666 -26.98 -0.92 5.52
CA GLY A 666 -26.97 0.21 6.45
C GLY A 666 -26.42 1.45 5.74
N VAL A 667 -27.28 2.40 5.37
CA VAL A 667 -26.84 3.67 4.77
C VAL A 667 -26.39 4.65 5.86
N ARG A 668 -25.12 5.10 5.79
CA ARG A 668 -24.57 6.17 6.66
C ARG A 668 -24.89 7.57 6.13
N GLU A 669 -24.95 8.56 7.04
CA GLU A 669 -24.63 9.96 6.72
C GLU A 669 -23.35 10.36 7.49
N PRO A 670 -22.19 10.46 6.82
CA PRO A 670 -20.93 10.98 7.38
C PRO A 670 -21.07 12.28 8.16
N LEU A 671 -21.93 13.17 7.64
CA LEU A 671 -22.15 14.51 8.12
C LEU A 671 -23.35 14.55 9.07
N GLY A 672 -23.21 14.09 10.32
CA GLY A 672 -24.20 14.40 11.36
C GLY A 672 -24.61 13.29 12.33
N ALA A 673 -24.10 12.06 12.20
CA ALA A 673 -24.36 10.97 13.16
C ALA A 673 -23.67 11.19 14.53
N GLN A 674 -24.16 10.53 15.59
CA GLN A 674 -23.50 10.53 16.91
C GLN A 674 -22.28 9.59 16.89
N PHE A 675 -21.11 10.08 17.29
CA PHE A 675 -19.85 9.32 17.23
C PHE A 675 -19.65 8.42 18.48
N PRO A 676 -19.06 7.21 18.32
CA PRO A 676 -18.92 6.49 17.06
C PRO A 676 -20.30 5.98 16.58
N TRP A 677 -20.64 6.21 15.30
CA TRP A 677 -21.80 5.56 14.68
C TRP A 677 -21.31 4.41 13.82
N LEU A 678 -21.79 3.21 14.16
CA LEU A 678 -21.41 1.95 13.54
C LEU A 678 -22.58 1.45 12.68
N PRO A 679 -22.61 1.76 11.36
CA PRO A 679 -23.32 0.89 10.42
C PRO A 679 -22.37 -0.29 10.24
N VAL A 680 -22.53 -1.45 10.84
CA VAL A 680 -23.60 -2.42 10.70
C VAL A 680 -23.14 -3.61 11.56
N ARG A 681 -24.09 -4.45 11.99
CA ARG A 681 -23.94 -5.82 12.54
C ARG A 681 -23.76 -6.00 14.07
N GLU A 682 -24.37 -7.07 14.58
CA GLU A 682 -23.93 -7.81 15.77
C GLU A 682 -23.61 -9.25 15.33
N THR A 683 -22.40 -9.75 15.55
CA THR A 683 -22.13 -11.20 15.46
C THR A 683 -22.51 -11.92 16.74
N LYS A 684 -23.16 -13.07 16.60
CA LYS A 684 -23.42 -13.98 17.74
C LYS A 684 -22.15 -14.67 18.25
N SER A 685 -21.13 -14.83 17.39
CA SER A 685 -19.86 -15.48 17.75
C SER A 685 -18.85 -14.45 18.28
N ARG A 686 -18.12 -14.83 19.33
CA ARG A 686 -17.17 -13.96 20.04
C ARG A 686 -15.77 -13.93 19.40
N LYS A 687 -15.63 -14.29 18.11
CA LYS A 687 -14.34 -14.56 17.45
C LYS A 687 -14.23 -13.90 16.08
N VAL A 688 -14.31 -12.58 16.05
CA VAL A 688 -14.12 -11.79 14.82
C VAL A 688 -12.86 -10.96 15.01
N VAL A 689 -11.91 -11.10 14.09
CA VAL A 689 -10.67 -10.32 13.98
C VAL A 689 -10.59 -9.82 12.54
N GLU A 690 -10.17 -8.57 12.29
CA GLU A 690 -10.09 -7.97 10.95
C GLU A 690 -9.28 -8.83 9.97
N TYR A 691 -8.31 -9.61 10.45
CA TYR A 691 -7.53 -10.53 9.63
C TYR A 691 -8.36 -11.57 8.88
N THR A 692 -9.49 -12.03 9.42
CA THR A 692 -10.31 -13.03 8.74
C THR A 692 -11.34 -12.41 7.80
N ARG A 693 -11.63 -11.10 7.95
CA ARG A 693 -12.66 -10.36 7.19
C ARG A 693 -12.33 -8.87 7.08
N PRO A 694 -11.20 -8.46 6.45
CA PRO A 694 -10.85 -7.04 6.37
C PRO A 694 -11.85 -6.22 5.55
N TRP A 695 -12.67 -6.87 4.72
CA TRP A 695 -13.79 -6.26 3.98
C TRP A 695 -15.04 -5.99 4.84
N GLY A 696 -15.19 -6.71 5.95
CA GLY A 696 -16.33 -6.57 6.86
C GLY A 696 -16.11 -5.45 7.87
N PHE A 697 -17.20 -4.90 8.41
CA PHE A 697 -17.08 -3.96 9.52
C PHE A 697 -16.75 -4.72 10.83
N PRO A 698 -15.69 -4.33 11.57
CA PRO A 698 -15.35 -5.02 12.80
C PRO A 698 -16.32 -4.66 13.93
N ASP A 699 -17.02 -5.67 14.47
CA ASP A 699 -17.69 -5.56 15.78
C ASP A 699 -16.66 -5.67 16.94
N ARG A 700 -15.36 -5.88 16.67
CA ARG A 700 -14.28 -6.06 17.64
C ARG A 700 -12.94 -5.53 17.12
N THR A 701 -12.10 -5.04 18.02
CA THR A 701 -10.75 -4.53 17.71
C THR A 701 -9.75 -5.62 17.32
N ASN A 702 -8.64 -5.24 16.67
CA ASN A 702 -7.52 -6.10 16.27
C ASN A 702 -6.61 -6.54 17.43
N ASP A 703 -7.17 -6.88 18.58
CA ASP A 703 -6.41 -7.52 19.67
C ASP A 703 -6.45 -9.03 19.49
N SER A 704 -5.28 -9.67 19.52
CA SER A 704 -5.16 -11.13 19.38
C SER A 704 -5.64 -11.88 20.61
N ASP A 705 -5.76 -11.23 21.77
CA ASP A 705 -6.39 -11.80 22.96
C ASP A 705 -7.91 -11.61 22.90
N ILE A 706 -8.65 -12.72 22.77
CA ILE A 706 -10.12 -12.73 22.72
C ILE A 706 -10.82 -12.06 23.91
N GLN A 707 -10.16 -11.98 25.07
CA GLN A 707 -10.68 -11.29 26.25
C GLN A 707 -10.52 -9.77 26.15
N LYS A 708 -9.62 -9.31 25.27
CA LYS A 708 -9.36 -7.90 24.93
C LYS A 708 -9.96 -7.49 23.58
N ALA A 709 -10.30 -8.44 22.72
CA ALA A 709 -11.02 -8.22 21.47
C ALA A 709 -12.50 -7.90 21.74
N GLY A 710 -12.89 -6.63 21.65
CA GLY A 710 -14.28 -6.19 21.79
C GLY A 710 -14.53 -4.91 21.00
N ASN A 711 -15.81 -4.50 20.87
CA ASN A 711 -16.18 -3.26 20.19
C ASN A 711 -15.82 -2.07 21.08
N TYR A 712 -14.55 -1.71 21.06
CA TYR A 712 -14.03 -0.60 21.86
C TYR A 712 -13.62 0.61 21.02
N LEU A 713 -13.85 0.48 19.72
CA LEU A 713 -13.41 1.35 18.64
C LEU A 713 -13.28 2.80 19.10
N GLU A 714 -12.04 3.24 19.16
CA GLU A 714 -11.66 4.59 18.78
C GLU A 714 -12.07 4.81 17.33
N GLY A 715 -13.38 4.99 17.11
CA GLY A 715 -13.85 5.70 15.94
C GLY A 715 -13.21 7.09 15.93
N PRO A 716 -13.31 7.84 14.81
CA PRO A 716 -12.97 9.25 14.86
C PRO A 716 -13.80 9.86 16.00
N LEU A 717 -13.16 10.22 17.12
CA LEU A 717 -13.79 10.90 18.27
C LEU A 717 -14.25 12.32 17.90
N THR A 718 -14.07 12.67 16.63
CA THR A 718 -14.08 13.98 15.99
C THR A 718 -14.77 13.83 14.62
N VAL A 719 -14.71 14.85 13.78
CA VAL A 719 -15.32 14.78 12.44
C VAL A 719 -14.45 13.92 11.51
N GLY A 720 -15.02 12.79 11.03
CA GLY A 720 -14.33 11.82 10.19
C GLY A 720 -13.79 12.39 8.89
N GLY A 721 -14.60 13.17 8.17
CA GLY A 721 -14.21 13.81 6.90
C GLY A 721 -15.35 14.67 6.31
N PRO A 722 -15.07 15.45 5.24
CA PRO A 722 -16.05 16.31 4.58
C PRO A 722 -16.93 15.63 3.53
N TYR A 723 -16.80 14.31 3.39
CA TYR A 723 -17.41 13.58 2.30
C TYR A 723 -18.79 13.06 2.69
N PRO A 724 -19.83 13.28 1.86
CA PRO A 724 -21.13 12.66 2.10
C PRO A 724 -21.11 11.16 1.77
N SER A 725 -22.15 10.43 2.18
CA SER A 725 -22.33 9.04 1.76
C SER A 725 -22.56 8.96 0.25
N ASN A 726 -22.20 7.81 -0.34
CA ASN A 726 -22.17 7.54 -1.77
C ASN A 726 -21.06 8.28 -2.53
N THR A 727 -20.11 8.87 -1.82
CA THR A 727 -18.92 9.48 -2.45
C THR A 727 -18.00 8.38 -2.94
N MET A 728 -17.63 8.46 -4.22
CA MET A 728 -16.63 7.61 -4.88
C MET A 728 -15.25 8.27 -4.91
N PRO A 729 -14.16 7.51 -5.10
CA PRO A 729 -12.79 8.03 -5.04
C PRO A 729 -12.46 9.14 -6.04
N ASN A 730 -13.12 9.21 -7.20
CA ASN A 730 -12.87 10.30 -8.18
C ASN A 730 -13.18 11.68 -7.61
N ARG A 731 -14.02 11.77 -6.58
CA ARG A 731 -14.29 13.03 -5.90
C ARG A 731 -13.03 13.63 -5.27
N LEU A 732 -12.04 12.80 -4.92
CA LEU A 732 -10.74 13.20 -4.39
C LEU A 732 -9.82 13.80 -5.46
N LEU A 733 -10.09 13.59 -6.75
CA LEU A 733 -9.17 14.00 -7.83
C LEU A 733 -9.73 15.15 -8.68
N ARG A 734 -10.70 15.88 -8.11
CA ARG A 734 -11.28 17.06 -8.74
C ARG A 734 -10.38 18.29 -8.56
N THR A 735 -10.60 19.28 -9.41
CA THR A 735 -9.87 20.57 -9.36
C THR A 735 -10.80 21.77 -9.33
N ASP A 736 -12.11 21.54 -9.33
CA ASP A 736 -13.15 22.55 -9.50
C ASP A 736 -13.99 22.79 -8.23
N ALA A 737 -13.82 21.99 -7.18
CA ALA A 737 -14.53 22.19 -5.91
C ALA A 737 -13.99 23.43 -5.17
N PRO A 738 -14.82 24.39 -4.74
CA PRO A 738 -14.36 25.56 -3.98
C PRO A 738 -13.61 25.18 -2.70
N SER A 739 -12.54 25.91 -2.37
CA SER A 739 -11.73 25.69 -1.16
C SER A 739 -11.65 26.96 -0.30
N SER A 740 -11.26 26.83 0.97
CA SER A 740 -11.25 27.93 1.94
C SER A 740 -9.82 28.20 2.44
N ASN A 741 -9.18 29.26 1.95
CA ASN A 741 -7.87 29.67 2.46
C ASN A 741 -7.93 30.12 3.92
N ALA A 742 -9.02 30.76 4.34
CA ALA A 742 -9.27 31.02 5.76
C ALA A 742 -9.39 29.71 6.58
N GLY A 743 -10.05 28.69 6.03
CA GLY A 743 -10.16 27.36 6.65
C GLY A 743 -8.83 26.65 6.77
N ARG A 744 -8.04 26.61 5.69
CA ARG A 744 -6.64 26.13 5.69
C ARG A 744 -5.84 26.79 6.80
N SER A 745 -5.88 28.13 6.89
CA SER A 745 -5.17 28.87 7.93
C SER A 745 -5.65 28.54 9.34
N ALA A 746 -6.95 28.28 9.54
CA ALA A 746 -7.49 27.89 10.84
C ALA A 746 -6.91 26.54 11.28
N PHE A 747 -7.01 25.51 10.44
CA PHE A 747 -6.45 24.17 10.71
C PHE A 747 -4.94 24.21 10.92
N GLU A 748 -4.20 24.84 10.00
CA GLU A 748 -2.75 24.98 10.12
C GLU A 748 -2.34 25.62 11.44
N ARG A 749 -3.10 26.62 11.89
CA ARG A 749 -2.75 27.37 13.08
C ARG A 749 -3.46 26.87 14.34
N ALA A 750 -4.14 25.73 14.30
CA ALA A 750 -4.71 25.10 15.49
C ALA A 750 -3.63 24.95 16.56
N GLY A 751 -3.97 25.37 17.78
CA GLY A 751 -3.08 25.36 18.93
C GLY A 751 -3.09 24.04 19.68
N CYS A 752 -4.18 23.29 19.58
CA CYS A 752 -4.36 21.97 20.18
C CYS A 752 -5.50 21.20 19.48
N PRO A 753 -5.67 19.90 19.76
CA PRO A 753 -6.76 19.08 19.23
C PRO A 753 -8.15 19.72 19.31
N PHE A 754 -8.46 20.38 20.42
CA PHE A 754 -9.74 21.04 20.63
C PHE A 754 -10.04 22.17 19.63
N ASP A 755 -9.03 22.97 19.26
CA ASP A 755 -9.19 24.02 18.24
C ASP A 755 -9.58 23.38 16.89
N THR A 756 -8.90 22.27 16.53
CA THR A 756 -9.20 21.51 15.30
C THR A 756 -10.63 20.98 15.30
N ASP A 757 -11.12 20.45 16.42
CA ASP A 757 -12.49 19.95 16.53
C ASP A 757 -13.54 21.06 16.32
N ILE A 758 -13.28 22.27 16.83
CA ILE A 758 -14.13 23.45 16.57
C ILE A 758 -14.15 23.76 15.08
N PHE A 759 -12.97 23.82 14.43
CA PHE A 759 -12.89 24.13 13.01
C PHE A 759 -13.54 23.05 12.14
N ALA A 760 -13.35 21.78 12.47
CA ALA A 760 -14.00 20.68 11.78
C ALA A 760 -15.54 20.76 11.95
N ARG A 761 -16.04 21.04 13.16
CA ARG A 761 -17.48 21.29 13.37
C ARG A 761 -18.01 22.45 12.52
N ALA A 762 -17.25 23.52 12.40
CA ALA A 762 -17.64 24.69 11.63
C ALA A 762 -17.60 24.44 10.12
N PHE A 763 -16.44 24.05 9.58
CA PHE A 763 -16.21 23.95 8.15
C PHE A 763 -16.71 22.66 7.52
N VAL A 764 -16.74 21.56 8.27
CA VAL A 764 -17.14 20.26 7.75
C VAL A 764 -18.59 19.94 8.07
N LEU A 765 -19.00 20.06 9.34
CA LEU A 765 -20.40 19.81 9.73
C LEU A 765 -21.32 21.00 9.47
N HIS A 766 -20.78 22.13 8.99
CA HIS A 766 -21.52 23.37 8.75
C HIS A 766 -22.36 23.82 9.95
N ARG A 767 -21.81 23.67 11.17
CA ARG A 767 -22.46 24.13 12.40
C ARG A 767 -21.94 25.52 12.77
N GLY A 768 -22.85 26.50 12.88
CA GLY A 768 -22.53 27.90 13.20
C GLY A 768 -22.38 28.79 11.97
N THR A 769 -21.97 30.05 12.18
CA THR A 769 -21.78 31.06 11.11
C THR A 769 -20.49 31.88 11.28
N GLU A 770 -19.65 31.52 12.25
CA GLU A 770 -18.50 32.31 12.73
C GLU A 770 -17.42 32.52 11.67
N TYR A 771 -17.34 31.63 10.67
CA TYR A 771 -16.32 31.65 9.63
C TYR A 771 -16.89 31.81 8.21
N GLY A 772 -18.18 32.12 8.09
CA GLY A 772 -18.86 32.15 6.78
C GLY A 772 -18.86 30.78 6.07
N GLN A 773 -18.80 29.69 6.84
CA GLN A 773 -18.66 28.30 6.38
C GLN A 773 -19.75 27.83 5.41
N ASP A 774 -20.92 28.46 5.41
CA ASP A 774 -22.06 28.09 4.57
C ASP A 774 -21.73 28.14 3.06
N ARG A 775 -20.80 29.02 2.66
CA ARG A 775 -20.35 29.14 1.26
C ARG A 775 -19.52 27.95 0.76
N PHE A 776 -19.04 27.12 1.69
CA PHE A 776 -18.23 25.92 1.42
C PHE A 776 -19.01 24.63 1.64
N ARG A 777 -20.34 24.71 1.69
CA ARG A 777 -21.18 23.54 1.92
C ARG A 777 -21.05 22.52 0.79
N GLY A 778 -20.71 21.28 1.17
CA GLY A 778 -20.48 20.20 0.22
C GLY A 778 -19.14 20.31 -0.52
N THR A 779 -18.20 21.11 0.00
CA THR A 779 -16.83 21.16 -0.49
C THR A 779 -15.87 20.69 0.58
N ASN A 780 -14.67 20.30 0.16
CA ASN A 780 -13.57 20.05 1.08
C ASN A 780 -12.93 21.40 1.45
N PRO A 781 -12.93 21.84 2.72
CA PRO A 781 -12.45 23.18 3.08
C PRO A 781 -10.95 23.36 2.87
N LEU A 782 -10.16 22.29 2.93
CA LEU A 782 -8.74 22.30 2.54
C LEU A 782 -8.56 22.22 1.01
N GLY A 783 -9.60 21.85 0.25
CA GLY A 783 -9.55 21.57 -1.17
C GLY A 783 -9.18 20.10 -1.45
N ASP A 784 -9.45 19.66 -2.67
CA ASP A 784 -9.09 18.30 -3.12
C ASP A 784 -7.56 18.15 -3.25
N PRO A 785 -7.00 16.93 -3.18
CA PRO A 785 -5.56 16.64 -3.20
C PRO A 785 -4.74 17.51 -4.15
N ILE A 786 -5.15 17.69 -5.40
CA ILE A 786 -4.42 18.49 -6.39
C ILE A 786 -4.36 19.97 -5.97
N VAL A 787 -5.50 20.55 -5.58
CA VAL A 787 -5.61 21.96 -5.20
C VAL A 787 -4.88 22.21 -3.87
N PHE A 788 -5.04 21.32 -2.89
CA PHE A 788 -4.40 21.46 -1.59
C PHE A 788 -2.88 21.27 -1.67
N SER A 789 -2.40 20.30 -2.46
CA SER A 789 -0.96 20.09 -2.70
C SER A 789 -0.33 21.28 -3.39
N THR A 790 -1.02 21.88 -4.36
CA THR A 790 -0.58 23.13 -5.03
C THR A 790 -0.38 24.24 -4.00
N TYR A 791 -1.38 24.46 -3.14
CA TYR A 791 -1.30 25.44 -2.06
C TYR A 791 -0.16 25.13 -1.07
N LEU A 792 -0.02 23.87 -0.65
CA LEU A 792 1.03 23.45 0.28
C LEU A 792 2.42 23.62 -0.31
N ILE A 793 2.62 23.38 -1.61
CA ILE A 793 3.88 23.68 -2.29
C ILE A 793 4.24 25.15 -2.11
N GLY A 794 3.28 26.06 -2.36
CA GLY A 794 3.49 27.49 -2.14
C GLY A 794 3.87 27.82 -0.70
N GLN A 795 3.13 27.27 0.28
CA GLN A 795 3.39 27.53 1.69
C GLN A 795 4.74 26.95 2.16
N ILE A 796 5.07 25.71 1.82
CA ILE A 796 6.30 25.05 2.25
C ILE A 796 7.53 25.66 1.56
N ALA A 797 7.43 25.97 0.26
CA ALA A 797 8.56 26.50 -0.51
C ALA A 797 8.82 28.00 -0.26
N ASN A 798 7.77 28.77 0.05
CA ASN A 798 7.80 30.23 0.00
C ASN A 798 7.23 30.96 1.25
N ASN A 799 6.73 30.25 2.27
CA ASN A 799 6.30 30.84 3.54
C ASN A 799 7.15 30.34 4.74
N PRO A 800 8.18 31.08 5.18
CA PRO A 800 9.03 30.66 6.29
C PRO A 800 8.32 30.68 7.66
N ARG A 801 7.08 31.19 7.73
CA ARG A 801 6.26 31.20 8.94
C ARG A 801 5.43 29.92 9.09
N LEU A 802 5.37 29.06 8.07
CA LEU A 802 4.69 27.78 8.17
C LEU A 802 5.50 26.84 9.09
N THR A 803 4.90 26.48 10.22
CA THR A 803 5.44 25.48 11.17
C THR A 803 4.47 24.33 11.39
N SER A 804 3.42 24.26 10.57
CA SER A 804 2.37 23.26 10.70
C SER A 804 2.80 21.97 10.06
N SER A 805 2.53 20.87 10.74
CA SER A 805 2.74 19.52 10.24
C SER A 805 1.45 18.78 10.47
N PHE A 806 0.79 18.40 9.39
CA PHE A 806 -0.44 17.62 9.47
C PHE A 806 -0.12 16.17 9.81
N ASN A 807 -1.02 15.53 10.55
CA ASN A 807 -0.99 14.08 10.72
C ASN A 807 -1.50 13.44 9.42
N LEU A 808 -0.65 12.68 8.74
CA LEU A 808 -0.97 12.15 7.41
C LEU A 808 -2.04 11.05 7.47
N ASP A 809 -2.01 10.22 8.52
CA ASP A 809 -3.00 9.15 8.71
C ASP A 809 -4.40 9.60 9.14
N ALA A 810 -4.60 10.92 9.30
CA ALA A 810 -5.82 11.53 9.83
C ALA A 810 -6.32 10.80 11.08
N ASP A 811 -5.38 10.41 11.94
CA ASP A 811 -5.55 9.43 13.00
C ASP A 811 -6.60 9.82 14.05
N ARG A 812 -6.92 11.12 14.09
CA ARG A 812 -7.89 11.75 14.98
C ARG A 812 -8.93 12.53 14.21
N GLY A 813 -9.13 12.23 12.93
CA GLY A 813 -10.07 12.89 12.03
C GLY A 813 -9.44 14.01 11.21
N TYR A 814 -10.33 14.70 10.48
CA TYR A 814 -9.97 15.63 9.43
C TYR A 814 -9.17 16.86 9.92
N GLY A 815 -8.07 17.17 9.24
CA GLY A 815 -7.30 18.41 9.43
C GLY A 815 -6.45 18.46 10.71
N TYR A 816 -6.28 17.32 11.38
CA TYR A 816 -5.44 17.23 12.58
C TYR A 816 -3.96 17.48 12.27
N LEU A 817 -3.30 18.21 13.17
CA LEU A 817 -1.86 18.34 13.18
C LEU A 817 -1.21 17.14 13.90
N CYS A 818 0.07 16.93 13.65
CA CYS A 818 0.90 15.99 14.41
C CYS A 818 0.71 16.22 15.93
N TRP A 819 0.44 15.15 16.66
CA TRP A 819 0.05 15.18 18.07
C TRP A 819 0.80 14.13 18.89
N ASP A 820 1.00 14.39 20.18
CA ASP A 820 1.50 13.39 21.14
C ASP A 820 0.52 13.24 22.31
N TRP A 821 0.68 12.13 23.03
CA TRP A 821 0.03 11.88 24.30
C TRP A 821 0.48 12.90 25.34
N ASP A 822 -0.43 13.33 26.22
CA ASP A 822 -0.02 13.99 27.45
C ASP A 822 0.64 12.94 28.35
N ARG A 823 1.96 13.02 28.44
CA ARG A 823 2.80 12.08 29.19
C ARG A 823 2.74 12.38 30.70
N SER A 824 2.91 11.36 31.53
CA SER A 824 2.98 11.56 32.99
C SER A 824 4.27 12.28 33.39
N ASP A 825 4.20 13.14 34.41
CA ASP A 825 5.38 13.90 34.89
C ASP A 825 6.33 13.05 35.77
N ALA A 826 6.00 11.77 35.98
CA ALA A 826 6.87 10.84 36.68
C ALA A 826 8.14 10.58 35.84
N ALA A 827 9.28 10.32 36.50
CA ALA A 827 10.48 9.87 35.82
C ALA A 827 10.18 8.61 35.00
N PRO A 828 10.88 8.35 33.86
CA PRO A 828 10.64 7.16 33.04
C PRO A 828 10.68 5.89 33.89
N THR A 829 9.54 5.22 34.06
CA THR A 829 9.44 3.96 34.81
C THR A 829 9.15 2.76 33.91
N GLU A 830 8.74 3.00 32.67
CA GLU A 830 8.41 1.95 31.71
C GLU A 830 9.46 1.86 30.61
N VAL A 831 9.57 0.68 30.03
CA VAL A 831 10.46 0.38 28.91
C VAL A 831 9.67 -0.22 27.76
N ASP A 832 10.02 0.16 26.54
CA ASP A 832 9.41 -0.42 25.35
C ASP A 832 9.91 -1.86 25.09
N GLY A 833 9.46 -2.47 23.99
CA GLY A 833 9.90 -3.81 23.59
C GLY A 833 11.42 -3.92 23.44
N ARG A 834 12.13 -2.83 23.14
CA ARG A 834 13.58 -2.73 22.95
C ARG A 834 14.33 -2.22 24.19
N GLN A 835 13.67 -2.13 25.34
CA GLN A 835 14.24 -1.64 26.60
C GLN A 835 14.55 -0.14 26.63
N HIS A 836 14.01 0.66 25.69
CA HIS A 836 14.12 2.11 25.76
C HIS A 836 13.17 2.65 26.82
N ALA A 837 13.70 3.46 27.72
CA ALA A 837 12.91 4.05 28.80
C ALA A 837 12.01 5.17 28.25
N TYR A 838 10.73 5.14 28.60
CA TYR A 838 9.78 6.16 28.16
C TYR A 838 8.82 6.61 29.26
N ARG A 839 8.12 7.71 29.02
CA ARG A 839 7.04 8.19 29.88
C ARG A 839 5.71 7.67 29.38
N SER A 840 4.97 6.99 30.25
CA SER A 840 3.64 6.50 29.90
C SER A 840 2.66 7.66 29.69
N PRO A 841 1.70 7.53 28.76
CA PRO A 841 0.56 8.42 28.66
C PRO A 841 -0.17 8.55 30.01
N ARG A 842 -0.63 9.77 30.36
CA ARG A 842 -1.49 10.00 31.54
C ARG A 842 -2.78 9.21 31.46
N GLN A 843 -3.29 9.06 30.25
CA GLN A 843 -4.37 8.16 29.92
C GLN A 843 -3.88 7.16 28.87
N LEU A 844 -3.92 5.88 29.21
CA LEU A 844 -3.52 4.82 28.30
C LEU A 844 -4.47 4.74 27.10
N PRO A 845 -3.92 4.63 25.87
CA PRO A 845 -4.72 4.41 24.68
C PRO A 845 -5.34 3.03 24.64
N GLU A 846 -6.36 2.89 23.81
CA GLU A 846 -6.92 1.60 23.43
C GLU A 846 -5.86 0.71 22.78
N GLY A 847 -5.75 -0.54 23.24
CA GLY A 847 -4.72 -1.48 22.79
C GLY A 847 -3.39 -1.43 23.55
N ALA A 848 -3.25 -0.55 24.55
CA ALA A 848 -2.16 -0.67 25.52
C ALA A 848 -2.41 -1.85 26.48
N ASP A 849 -1.34 -2.53 26.94
CA ASP A 849 -1.46 -3.77 27.73
C ASP A 849 -2.26 -3.62 29.03
N ALA A 850 -2.21 -2.43 29.65
CA ALA A 850 -2.91 -2.11 30.89
C ALA A 850 -4.21 -1.30 30.68
N TRP A 851 -4.63 -1.09 29.43
CA TRP A 851 -5.88 -0.43 29.13
C TRP A 851 -7.08 -1.33 29.48
N ILE A 852 -8.10 -0.76 30.13
CA ILE A 852 -9.28 -1.50 30.58
C ILE A 852 -10.46 -1.17 29.67
N PRO A 853 -10.99 -2.16 28.92
CA PRO A 853 -12.13 -1.94 28.05
C PRO A 853 -13.44 -1.66 28.81
N PRO A 854 -14.37 -0.89 28.23
CA PRO A 854 -15.74 -0.82 28.74
C PRO A 854 -16.46 -2.16 28.69
N ALA A 855 -17.51 -2.31 29.49
CA ALA A 855 -18.38 -3.49 29.38
C ALA A 855 -19.09 -3.51 28.02
N PRO A 856 -19.24 -4.68 27.36
CA PRO A 856 -19.99 -4.78 26.10
C PRO A 856 -21.40 -4.21 26.26
N VAL A 857 -21.84 -3.42 25.28
CA VAL A 857 -23.20 -2.89 25.21
C VAL A 857 -23.92 -3.44 23.98
N ALA A 858 -25.25 -3.46 24.02
CA ALA A 858 -26.06 -3.91 22.89
C ALA A 858 -26.02 -2.91 21.72
N PHE A 859 -26.21 -3.38 20.50
CA PHE A 859 -26.30 -2.55 19.31
C PHE A 859 -27.37 -1.45 19.45
N GLY A 860 -27.04 -0.26 18.96
CA GLY A 860 -27.89 0.93 19.11
C GLY A 860 -27.88 1.54 20.52
N THR A 861 -27.02 1.07 21.42
CA THR A 861 -26.77 1.69 22.72
C THR A 861 -25.35 2.22 22.80
N ASN A 862 -25.19 3.42 23.38
CA ASN A 862 -23.88 4.04 23.51
C ASN A 862 -23.05 3.25 24.53
N ALA A 863 -21.83 2.85 24.14
CA ALA A 863 -20.87 2.26 25.07
C ALA A 863 -20.60 3.25 26.22
N ILE A 864 -20.83 2.80 27.46
CA ILE A 864 -20.50 3.61 28.63
C ILE A 864 -19.04 3.29 28.99
N TYR A 865 -18.12 4.12 28.51
CA TYR A 865 -16.71 4.06 28.86
C TYR A 865 -16.55 4.13 30.38
N ALA A 866 -16.01 3.07 31.00
CA ALA A 866 -15.84 2.98 32.45
C ALA A 866 -14.90 4.06 33.01
N ASN A 867 -13.99 4.56 32.18
CA ASN A 867 -13.24 5.80 32.38
C ASN A 867 -13.70 6.83 31.35
N SER A 868 -14.49 7.82 31.78
CA SER A 868 -15.00 8.91 30.94
C SER A 868 -13.97 10.02 30.68
N GLN A 869 -12.67 9.75 30.88
CA GLN A 869 -11.65 10.77 30.60
C GLN A 869 -11.41 10.76 29.08
N PRO A 870 -11.53 11.90 28.38
CA PRO A 870 -11.11 11.99 26.98
C PRO A 870 -9.59 11.86 26.89
N LEU A 871 -9.10 11.17 25.85
CA LEU A 871 -7.67 11.06 25.59
C LEU A 871 -6.99 12.42 25.74
N GLN A 872 -5.94 12.46 26.55
CA GLN A 872 -5.20 13.68 26.82
C GLN A 872 -4.09 13.80 25.79
N LEU A 873 -4.23 14.76 24.87
CA LEU A 873 -3.40 14.95 23.70
C LEU A 873 -3.01 16.42 23.56
N HIS A 874 -1.83 16.68 22.99
CA HIS A 874 -1.41 18.03 22.61
C HIS A 874 -0.72 18.04 21.24
N TYR A 875 -0.60 19.23 20.67
CA TYR A 875 0.27 19.46 19.51
C TYR A 875 1.63 19.95 20.01
N PRO A 876 2.74 19.24 19.77
CA PRO A 876 4.06 19.63 20.24
C PRO A 876 4.41 21.08 19.87
N GLY A 877 5.00 21.82 20.80
CA GLY A 877 5.42 23.23 20.60
C GLY A 877 4.26 24.23 20.49
N ARG A 878 3.01 23.83 20.75
CA ARG A 878 1.81 24.67 20.59
C ARG A 878 0.99 24.79 21.88
N THR A 879 0.14 25.81 21.91
CA THR A 879 -0.78 26.09 23.03
C THR A 879 -2.18 26.35 22.49
N CYS A 880 -3.21 25.82 23.17
CA CYS A 880 -4.61 26.02 22.80
C CYS A 880 -4.96 27.49 22.67
N ARG A 881 -5.65 27.86 21.60
CA ARG A 881 -6.03 29.26 21.33
C ARG A 881 -7.45 29.56 21.75
N GLU A 882 -8.37 28.65 21.48
CA GLU A 882 -9.78 28.79 21.82
C GLU A 882 -9.99 28.36 23.28
N THR A 883 -9.56 29.20 24.22
CA THR A 883 -9.89 29.05 25.64
C THR A 883 -11.20 29.78 25.95
N GLY A 884 -12.27 29.41 25.24
CA GLY A 884 -13.62 29.91 25.46
C GLY A 884 -14.50 28.87 26.12
N ASP A 885 -14.74 29.02 27.42
CA ASP A 885 -15.73 28.31 28.24
C ASP A 885 -15.69 26.76 28.22
N GLN A 886 -14.75 26.18 28.98
CA GLN A 886 -15.05 24.92 29.68
C GLN A 886 -16.05 25.22 30.82
N GLY A 887 -17.34 25.21 30.46
CA GLY A 887 -18.48 25.18 31.38
C GLY A 887 -19.14 23.81 31.37
#